data_AF-A0A7L5E1D2-F1
#
_entry.id   AF-A0A7L5E1D2-F1
#
_cell.length_a   1.000
_cell.length_b   1.000
_cell.length_c   1.000
_cell.angle_alpha   90.00
_cell.angle_beta   90.00
_cell.angle_gamma   90.00
#
_symmetry.space_group_name_H-M   'P 1'
#
loop_
_entity.id
_entity.type
_entity.pdbx_description
1 polymer ?
#
loop_
_entity_poly.entity_id
_entity_poly.type
_entity_poly.pdbx_seq_one_letter_code
_entity_poly.pdbx_strand_id
1 'polypeptide(L)'
;MIFIFKQFQILTLKIIVCGFAIVIFSLITPNLCAFAQKPIIDSLKNKITLPKAPKVPEIIGDSLQKTSVTLKGSVKALKADASLLKKMLQALKFKQNARAKEKQRIIFLIDSLVLNNRNLITSRNLEQLQQRLTDTSRQQYNELLAHIQALKLNPQIVQDTTGKEIEQQQSINSVIAKVLPMLKSIQNTQHINVKQLTKLQSIKALYSRSPQQMDTAKLNDSTLLVYKLRLRHVLNVMGYISYQSEKSGEDYNYNLLSSIALFTYEINTTTGFVRDLNNANTDSIYNHGVNSGRNTYLSFFTNTDPAKLLNNPIAQNNFFTTATKQLKLKRAAGLNIYLSALNGQSRLQLTGFIKRLYEYLRINYPGFQLSITVPGTGEATAYDLQALNAYANQFVIDFTKYNPLKPGPIAPIADFGNNNLQSAISRFINQGLQPAKIYLCLPYHGVRWTFTKPANKGQYPIYLPYKIIRSHYNTSFYNLDTSIAFSTETKGKNSVDTVWYDDENTLAKKYELALLNKIGGIALFDLGDGEGYSELWDVIAEKLLTIDTIKVKTISLKHHQTQLTFGQYVQLYYYFLEQPCSNTFSPELAAWLGVQHDCKKNEAIYRQMNLKMQYVLWITDIILGLLFMLSSIVLIYFIRREGEWWAWKKAFIWMISFFVILLVLAIFMSLYMDDNIPWFGGSNKDCVNMPFHNVLAIVIVSMVTGALITRFLIFPLLKREDIP
;
A
#
# COMPACT_ATOMS: atom_id res chain seq x y z
N MET A 1 71.78 -4.42 38.72
CA MET A 1 71.87 -3.04 38.19
C MET A 1 71.10 -2.86 36.86
N ILE A 2 71.29 -3.72 35.86
CA ILE A 2 70.60 -3.65 34.55
C ILE A 2 69.06 -3.80 34.65
N PHE A 3 68.57 -4.63 35.58
CA PHE A 3 67.12 -4.81 35.81
C PHE A 3 66.45 -3.59 36.47
N ILE A 4 67.19 -2.90 37.35
CA ILE A 4 66.73 -1.67 38.01
C ILE A 4 66.74 -0.51 37.00
N PHE A 5 67.73 -0.45 36.10
CA PHE A 5 67.77 0.51 35.01
C PHE A 5 66.61 0.32 34.01
N LYS A 6 66.23 -0.93 33.73
CA LYS A 6 65.09 -1.27 32.85
C LYS A 6 63.74 -0.88 33.49
N GLN A 7 63.56 -1.13 34.78
CA GLN A 7 62.38 -0.71 35.56
C GLN A 7 62.30 0.82 35.68
N PHE A 8 63.44 1.50 35.91
CA PHE A 8 63.50 2.96 36.00
C PHE A 8 63.21 3.62 34.65
N GLN A 9 63.76 3.10 33.54
CA GLN A 9 63.43 3.54 32.19
C GLN A 9 61.94 3.38 31.88
N ILE A 10 61.33 2.22 32.19
CA ILE A 10 59.89 1.98 31.98
C ILE A 10 59.03 2.94 32.81
N LEU A 11 59.45 3.27 34.04
CA LEU A 11 58.73 4.21 34.91
C LEU A 11 58.85 5.66 34.42
N THR A 12 60.05 6.12 34.05
CA THR A 12 60.26 7.45 33.45
C THR A 12 59.56 7.58 32.09
N LEU A 13 59.50 6.51 31.30
CA LEU A 13 58.81 6.51 30.00
C LEU A 13 57.28 6.54 30.16
N LYS A 14 56.74 5.80 31.14
CA LYS A 14 55.33 5.89 31.52
C LYS A 14 54.97 7.31 31.99
N ILE A 15 55.86 7.98 32.71
CA ILE A 15 55.66 9.37 33.15
C ILE A 15 55.73 10.36 31.98
N ILE A 16 56.66 10.19 31.03
CA ILE A 16 56.78 11.06 29.85
C ILE A 16 55.57 10.90 28.93
N VAL A 17 55.10 9.68 28.67
CA VAL A 17 53.95 9.43 27.80
C VAL A 17 52.63 9.73 28.51
N CYS A 18 52.50 9.51 29.83
CA CYS A 18 51.39 10.06 30.60
C CYS A 18 51.42 11.58 30.60
N GLY A 19 52.58 12.22 30.73
CA GLY A 19 52.74 13.67 30.64
C GLY A 19 52.32 14.22 29.27
N PHE A 20 52.74 13.55 28.19
CA PHE A 20 52.34 13.88 26.81
C PHE A 20 50.83 13.75 26.61
N ALA A 21 50.24 12.65 27.09
CA ALA A 21 48.80 12.41 27.00
C ALA A 21 47.98 13.38 27.87
N ILE A 22 48.47 13.76 29.05
CA ILE A 22 47.81 14.72 29.97
C ILE A 22 47.84 16.15 29.39
N VAL A 23 48.95 16.57 28.79
CA VAL A 23 49.08 17.90 28.14
C VAL A 23 48.18 17.98 26.90
N ILE A 24 48.11 16.91 26.11
CA ILE A 24 47.23 16.80 24.94
C ILE A 24 45.73 16.83 25.33
N PHE A 25 45.35 16.10 26.39
CA PHE A 25 43.94 15.92 26.76
C PHE A 25 43.36 17.12 27.52
N SER A 26 44.19 17.85 28.28
CA SER A 26 43.77 19.06 28.99
C SER A 26 43.42 20.24 28.06
N LEU A 27 43.90 20.23 26.81
CA LEU A 27 43.65 21.29 25.83
C LEU A 27 42.45 21.04 24.90
N ILE A 28 41.94 19.81 24.77
CA ILE A 28 41.05 19.42 23.64
C ILE A 28 39.62 19.03 24.05
N THR A 29 39.35 18.80 25.35
CA THR A 29 38.28 17.88 25.73
C THR A 29 36.85 18.38 25.98
N PRO A 30 36.48 19.67 25.99
CA PRO A 30 35.05 19.97 26.18
C PRO A 30 34.16 19.82 24.93
N ASN A 31 34.66 20.01 23.69
CA ASN A 31 33.78 20.41 22.57
C ASN A 31 33.73 19.54 21.30
N LEU A 32 34.43 18.42 21.19
CA LEU A 32 34.46 17.63 19.93
C LEU A 32 33.31 16.63 19.75
N CYS A 33 32.38 16.52 20.70
CA CYS A 33 31.23 15.60 20.60
C CYS A 33 30.15 16.01 19.56
N ALA A 34 30.19 17.22 19.00
CA ALA A 34 29.07 17.75 18.20
C ALA A 34 29.22 17.70 16.66
N PHE A 35 30.44 17.52 16.11
CA PHE A 35 30.68 17.87 14.70
C PHE A 35 30.69 16.71 13.67
N ALA A 36 30.60 15.45 14.08
CA ALA A 36 30.87 14.30 13.19
C ALA A 36 29.63 13.45 12.78
N GLN A 37 28.41 13.95 12.88
CA GLN A 37 27.19 13.19 12.52
C GLN A 37 26.83 13.19 11.02
N LYS A 38 27.56 13.91 10.16
CA LYS A 38 27.11 14.18 8.78
C LYS A 38 27.46 13.16 7.68
N PRO A 39 28.53 12.33 7.72
CA PRO A 39 28.89 11.53 6.55
C PRO A 39 28.37 10.06 6.55
N ILE A 40 27.71 9.60 7.62
CA ILE A 40 27.33 8.17 7.76
C ILE A 40 26.00 7.82 7.03
N ILE A 41 25.19 8.82 6.68
CA ILE A 41 23.89 8.59 6.03
C ILE A 41 24.03 8.17 4.54
N ASP A 42 25.16 8.46 3.89
CA ASP A 42 25.31 8.22 2.45
C ASP A 42 25.84 6.81 2.08
N SER A 43 26.49 6.08 3.00
CA SER A 43 27.06 4.75 2.69
C SER A 43 26.09 3.56 2.83
N LEU A 44 24.92 3.77 3.47
CA LEU A 44 23.87 2.74 3.60
C LEU A 44 22.81 2.79 2.48
N LYS A 45 23.04 3.58 1.42
CA LYS A 45 22.10 3.77 0.30
C LYS A 45 22.03 2.62 -0.73
N ASN A 46 22.61 1.46 -0.46
CA ASN A 46 22.52 0.35 -1.41
C ASN A 46 21.33 -0.59 -1.14
N LYS A 47 20.26 -0.33 -1.92
CA LYS A 47 19.16 -1.22 -2.36
C LYS A 47 18.20 -1.77 -1.30
N ILE A 48 17.26 -0.90 -0.89
CA ILE A 48 15.86 -1.32 -0.67
C ILE A 48 14.99 -0.47 -1.60
N THR A 49 14.73 -0.98 -2.80
CA THR A 49 13.74 -0.41 -3.73
C THR A 49 12.39 -1.06 -3.45
N LEU A 50 11.52 -0.34 -2.74
CA LEU A 50 10.09 -0.41 -3.05
C LEU A 50 9.90 0.09 -4.48
N PRO A 51 9.01 -0.49 -5.29
CA PRO A 51 8.68 0.10 -6.59
C PRO A 51 8.17 1.53 -6.34
N LYS A 52 8.96 2.52 -6.78
CA LYS A 52 8.48 3.90 -6.82
C LYS A 52 7.26 3.93 -7.73
N ALA A 53 6.17 4.49 -7.24
CA ALA A 53 5.09 4.93 -8.12
C ALA A 53 5.71 5.84 -9.20
N PRO A 54 5.34 5.67 -10.48
CA PRO A 54 5.80 6.57 -11.54
C PRO A 54 5.43 8.00 -11.15
N LYS A 55 6.43 8.89 -11.18
CA LYS A 55 6.21 10.32 -10.97
C LYS A 55 5.18 10.82 -11.98
N VAL A 56 4.07 11.34 -11.49
CA VAL A 56 3.16 12.17 -12.28
C VAL A 56 3.94 13.44 -12.65
N PRO A 57 3.98 13.84 -13.94
CA PRO A 57 4.59 15.10 -14.33
C PRO A 57 3.88 16.25 -13.63
N GLU A 58 4.64 16.99 -12.83
CA GLU A 58 4.24 18.25 -12.22
C GLU A 58 4.30 19.33 -13.31
N ILE A 59 3.13 19.85 -13.72
CA ILE A 59 3.06 21.02 -14.59
C ILE A 59 2.51 22.19 -13.77
N ILE A 60 3.46 22.98 -13.27
CA ILE A 60 3.50 24.44 -13.13
C ILE A 60 2.12 25.14 -13.10
N GLY A 61 1.76 25.70 -11.93
CA GLY A 61 0.83 26.83 -11.85
C GLY A 61 1.57 28.14 -12.16
N ASP A 62 0.88 29.14 -12.72
CA ASP A 62 0.36 30.25 -11.92
C ASP A 62 -0.41 31.30 -12.76
N SER A 63 -1.23 32.08 -12.05
CA SER A 63 -1.78 33.40 -12.39
C SER A 63 -2.89 33.53 -13.44
N LEU A 64 -4.12 33.84 -12.99
CA LEU A 64 -5.04 34.72 -13.72
C LEU A 64 -5.80 35.62 -12.75
N GLN A 65 -5.51 36.92 -12.82
CA GLN A 65 -6.23 38.00 -12.15
C GLN A 65 -7.57 38.28 -12.83
N LYS A 66 -8.49 38.80 -12.00
CA LYS A 66 -9.84 39.31 -12.30
C LYS A 66 -9.85 40.38 -13.39
N THR A 67 -10.88 40.38 -14.27
CA THR A 67 -11.81 41.52 -14.38
C THR A 67 -13.11 41.14 -15.09
N SER A 68 -14.21 41.64 -14.54
CA SER A 68 -15.60 41.59 -15.00
C SER A 68 -15.93 42.73 -15.98
N VAL A 69 -17.01 42.61 -16.78
CA VAL A 69 -18.05 43.63 -17.12
C VAL A 69 -18.92 43.15 -18.32
N THR A 70 -20.06 43.82 -18.53
CA THR A 70 -21.44 43.30 -18.72
C THR A 70 -22.02 43.43 -20.15
N LEU A 71 -23.05 42.61 -20.41
CA LEU A 71 -23.88 42.36 -21.62
C LEU A 71 -24.58 43.55 -22.32
N LYS A 72 -24.92 43.38 -23.64
CA LYS A 72 -26.30 43.47 -24.20
C LYS A 72 -26.44 43.15 -25.72
N GLY A 73 -27.38 42.22 -26.04
CA GLY A 73 -28.28 42.09 -27.24
C GLY A 73 -27.67 41.85 -28.65
N SER A 74 -28.27 41.19 -29.66
CA SER A 74 -29.47 40.37 -29.86
C SER A 74 -29.42 39.81 -31.32
N VAL A 75 -29.42 38.47 -31.48
CA VAL A 75 -30.10 37.60 -32.50
C VAL A 75 -30.06 37.94 -34.01
N LYS A 76 -29.48 37.05 -34.85
CA LYS A 76 -30.15 36.17 -35.87
C LYS A 76 -29.13 35.41 -36.76
N ALA A 77 -28.93 34.11 -36.57
CA ALA A 77 -28.22 33.21 -37.51
C ALA A 77 -28.86 31.82 -37.54
N LEU A 78 -28.72 31.09 -38.66
CA LEU A 78 -28.81 29.62 -38.78
C LEU A 78 -28.61 29.18 -40.24
N LYS A 79 -27.38 28.79 -40.63
CA LYS A 79 -27.11 27.89 -41.78
C LYS A 79 -25.67 27.33 -41.92
N ALA A 80 -24.71 27.60 -41.02
CA ALA A 80 -23.28 27.34 -41.29
C ALA A 80 -22.64 26.08 -40.65
N ASP A 81 -23.28 25.40 -39.69
CA ASP A 81 -22.54 24.47 -38.80
C ASP A 81 -22.22 23.07 -39.36
N ALA A 82 -22.85 22.62 -40.45
CA ALA A 82 -22.57 21.29 -41.00
C ALA A 82 -21.29 21.23 -41.87
N SER A 83 -20.84 22.36 -42.44
CA SER A 83 -19.73 22.35 -43.40
C SER A 83 -18.35 22.37 -42.74
N LEU A 84 -18.25 22.92 -41.52
CA LEU A 84 -16.99 23.08 -40.80
C LEU A 84 -16.47 21.73 -40.27
N LEU A 85 -17.37 20.90 -39.73
CA LEU A 85 -17.08 19.55 -39.26
C LEU A 85 -16.60 18.65 -40.42
N LYS A 86 -17.23 18.80 -41.59
CA LYS A 86 -16.89 18.07 -42.81
C LYS A 86 -15.51 18.47 -43.36
N LYS A 87 -15.13 19.75 -43.23
CA LYS A 87 -13.80 20.26 -43.58
C LYS A 87 -12.71 19.82 -42.60
N MET A 88 -12.99 19.79 -41.30
CA MET A 88 -12.05 19.27 -40.28
C MET A 88 -11.75 17.77 -40.47
N LEU A 89 -12.76 16.98 -40.86
CA LEU A 89 -12.59 15.55 -41.15
C LEU A 89 -11.78 15.28 -42.44
N GLN A 90 -11.78 16.21 -43.40
CA GLN A 90 -11.06 16.06 -44.67
C GLN A 90 -9.56 16.45 -44.58
N ALA A 91 -9.17 17.27 -43.60
CA ALA A 91 -7.78 17.67 -43.40
C ALA A 91 -6.88 16.60 -42.75
N LEU A 92 -7.46 15.48 -42.31
CA LEU A 92 -6.76 14.37 -41.68
C LEU A 92 -6.06 13.47 -42.71
N LYS A 93 -4.76 13.70 -42.99
CA LYS A 93 -3.95 12.78 -43.84
C LYS A 93 -3.47 11.57 -43.01
N PHE A 94 -4.11 10.42 -43.20
CA PHE A 94 -3.74 9.14 -42.56
C PHE A 94 -3.03 8.17 -43.53
N LYS A 95 -2.05 7.41 -43.00
CA LYS A 95 -1.28 6.39 -43.73
C LYS A 95 -2.20 5.24 -44.21
N GLN A 96 -2.19 4.96 -45.51
CA GLN A 96 -3.14 4.11 -46.23
C GLN A 96 -2.79 2.61 -46.11
N ASN A 97 -3.75 1.80 -45.64
CA ASN A 97 -4.25 0.59 -46.33
C ASN A 97 -5.17 -0.27 -45.43
N ALA A 98 -5.10 -0.15 -44.10
CA ALA A 98 -6.00 -0.88 -43.19
C ALA A 98 -7.35 -0.15 -42.91
N ARG A 99 -7.52 1.11 -43.34
CA ARG A 99 -8.58 2.00 -42.86
C ARG A 99 -9.63 2.41 -43.90
N ALA A 100 -9.60 1.87 -45.11
CA ALA A 100 -10.57 2.24 -46.16
C ALA A 100 -11.99 1.70 -45.89
N LYS A 101 -12.11 0.44 -45.40
CA LYS A 101 -13.40 -0.16 -45.01
C LYS A 101 -14.01 0.49 -43.78
N GLU A 102 -13.19 0.80 -42.76
CA GLU A 102 -13.66 1.46 -41.54
C GLU A 102 -14.10 2.91 -41.80
N LYS A 103 -13.42 3.61 -42.73
CA LYS A 103 -13.82 4.95 -43.21
C LYS A 103 -15.19 4.93 -43.89
N GLN A 104 -15.47 3.93 -44.73
CA GLN A 104 -16.78 3.78 -45.38
C GLN A 104 -17.89 3.46 -44.36
N ARG A 105 -17.58 2.67 -43.33
CA ARG A 105 -18.52 2.33 -42.24
C ARG A 105 -18.88 3.54 -41.38
N ILE A 106 -17.90 4.38 -41.02
CA ILE A 106 -18.13 5.59 -40.22
C ILE A 106 -18.90 6.64 -41.02
N ILE A 107 -18.63 6.81 -42.31
CA ILE A 107 -19.40 7.71 -43.19
C ILE A 107 -20.84 7.24 -43.33
N PHE A 108 -21.08 5.93 -43.51
CA PHE A 108 -22.42 5.35 -43.54
C PHE A 108 -23.19 5.53 -42.21
N LEU A 109 -22.49 5.46 -41.07
CA LEU A 109 -23.06 5.71 -39.74
C LEU A 109 -23.42 7.19 -39.53
N ILE A 110 -22.62 8.12 -40.05
CA ILE A 110 -22.90 9.56 -39.99
C ILE A 110 -24.08 9.91 -40.90
N ASP A 111 -24.12 9.37 -42.12
CA ASP A 111 -25.22 9.63 -43.06
C ASP A 111 -26.55 9.01 -42.58
N SER A 112 -26.53 7.82 -41.95
CA SER A 112 -27.73 7.20 -41.38
C SER A 112 -28.27 7.91 -40.14
N LEU A 113 -27.42 8.63 -39.39
CA LEU A 113 -27.83 9.42 -38.23
C LEU A 113 -28.31 10.84 -38.60
N VAL A 114 -27.78 11.43 -39.68
CA VAL A 114 -28.11 12.81 -40.09
C VAL A 114 -29.35 12.88 -40.97
N LEU A 115 -29.67 11.84 -41.74
CA LEU A 115 -30.80 11.89 -42.69
C LEU A 115 -32.14 11.42 -42.11
N ASN A 116 -32.16 10.65 -41.01
CA ASN A 116 -33.40 9.99 -40.58
C ASN A 116 -34.18 10.60 -39.43
N ASN A 117 -33.73 11.67 -38.75
CA ASN A 117 -34.61 12.42 -37.84
C ASN A 117 -34.09 13.85 -37.62
N ARG A 118 -34.66 14.82 -38.34
CA ARG A 118 -34.55 16.23 -37.98
C ARG A 118 -35.27 16.43 -36.64
N ASN A 119 -34.58 17.07 -35.71
CA ASN A 119 -35.02 17.46 -34.36
C ASN A 119 -35.06 16.32 -33.32
N LEU A 120 -33.95 16.15 -32.60
CA LEU A 120 -33.83 16.00 -31.14
C LEU A 120 -32.50 15.30 -30.84
N ILE A 121 -31.47 16.11 -30.56
CA ILE A 121 -30.30 15.62 -29.84
C ILE A 121 -30.74 15.46 -28.37
N THR A 122 -31.29 14.30 -28.02
CA THR A 122 -31.59 13.93 -26.62
C THR A 122 -30.32 13.42 -25.94
N SER A 123 -30.18 13.67 -24.63
CA SER A 123 -29.09 13.21 -23.76
C SER A 123 -28.78 11.71 -23.92
N ARG A 124 -29.80 10.91 -24.24
CA ARG A 124 -29.71 9.46 -24.50
C ARG A 124 -28.87 9.10 -25.72
N ASN A 125 -28.91 9.90 -26.79
CA ASN A 125 -28.13 9.67 -28.01
C ASN A 125 -26.66 10.10 -27.83
N LEU A 126 -26.41 11.09 -26.96
CA LEU A 126 -25.06 11.49 -26.56
C LEU A 126 -24.39 10.46 -25.64
N GLU A 127 -25.12 9.86 -24.70
CA GLU A 127 -24.59 8.78 -23.85
C GLU A 127 -24.22 7.52 -24.64
N GLN A 128 -25.02 7.16 -25.65
CA GLN A 128 -24.72 6.04 -26.55
C GLN A 128 -23.47 6.28 -27.41
N LEU A 129 -23.23 7.53 -27.82
CA LEU A 129 -22.02 7.94 -28.54
C LEU A 129 -20.79 7.89 -27.61
N GLN A 130 -20.95 8.34 -26.37
CA GLN A 130 -19.90 8.36 -25.35
C GLN A 130 -19.44 6.95 -24.97
N GLN A 131 -20.37 6.00 -24.87
CA GLN A 131 -20.05 4.59 -24.61
C GLN A 131 -19.24 3.95 -25.74
N ARG A 132 -19.58 4.20 -27.01
CA ARG A 132 -18.87 3.58 -28.16
C ARG A 132 -17.50 4.16 -28.45
N LEU A 133 -17.22 5.40 -28.03
CA LEU A 133 -15.91 6.04 -28.23
C LEU A 133 -14.87 5.56 -27.19
N THR A 134 -15.29 5.01 -26.05
CA THR A 134 -14.39 4.69 -24.92
C THR A 134 -13.41 3.55 -25.25
N ASP A 135 -13.78 2.64 -26.15
CA ASP A 135 -12.95 1.47 -26.49
C ASP A 135 -11.94 1.73 -27.63
N THR A 136 -12.21 2.67 -28.54
CA THR A 136 -11.35 2.94 -29.71
C THR A 136 -10.43 4.18 -29.54
N SER A 137 -10.73 5.06 -28.58
CA SER A 137 -10.16 6.42 -28.48
C SER A 137 -8.82 6.54 -27.73
N ARG A 138 -8.23 5.47 -27.21
CA ARG A 138 -7.04 5.59 -26.32
C ARG A 138 -5.80 6.20 -26.99
N GLN A 139 -5.54 5.92 -28.27
CA GLN A 139 -4.44 6.56 -29.03
C GLN A 139 -4.83 7.93 -29.59
N GLN A 140 -6.10 8.11 -29.97
CA GLN A 140 -6.61 9.35 -30.56
C GLN A 140 -6.75 10.49 -29.53
N TYR A 141 -6.94 10.15 -28.24
CA TYR A 141 -7.06 11.10 -27.13
C TYR A 141 -5.76 11.89 -26.89
N ASN A 142 -4.60 11.23 -26.92
CA ASN A 142 -3.30 11.88 -26.68
C ASN A 142 -2.91 12.82 -27.83
N GLU A 143 -3.25 12.46 -29.07
CA GLU A 143 -3.05 13.33 -30.24
C GLU A 143 -3.99 14.55 -30.21
N LEU A 144 -5.24 14.36 -29.79
CA LEU A 144 -6.24 15.43 -29.65
C LEU A 144 -5.85 16.42 -28.54
N LEU A 145 -5.38 15.93 -27.39
CA LEU A 145 -4.93 16.76 -26.27
C LEU A 145 -3.69 17.59 -26.64
N ALA A 146 -2.73 16.98 -27.34
CA ALA A 146 -1.53 17.66 -27.84
C ALA A 146 -1.87 18.78 -28.85
N HIS A 147 -2.86 18.57 -29.73
CA HIS A 147 -3.30 19.60 -30.68
C HIS A 147 -4.15 20.70 -30.03
N ILE A 148 -5.00 20.40 -29.04
CA ILE A 148 -5.73 21.41 -28.27
C ILE A 148 -4.76 22.30 -27.47
N GLN A 149 -3.67 21.73 -26.95
CA GLN A 149 -2.59 22.49 -26.31
C GLN A 149 -1.78 23.31 -27.32
N ALA A 150 -1.54 22.80 -28.52
CA ALA A 150 -0.89 23.55 -29.61
C ALA A 150 -1.76 24.74 -30.09
N LEU A 151 -3.08 24.60 -30.13
CA LEU A 151 -4.01 25.68 -30.48
C LEU A 151 -4.09 26.80 -29.43
N LYS A 152 -3.81 26.50 -28.15
CA LYS A 152 -3.71 27.54 -27.09
C LYS A 152 -2.44 28.40 -27.19
N LEU A 153 -1.42 27.95 -27.92
CA LEU A 153 -0.09 28.58 -27.96
C LEU A 153 0.17 29.45 -29.20
N ASN A 154 -0.76 29.55 -30.15
CA ASN A 154 -0.54 30.36 -31.35
C ASN A 154 -1.82 31.07 -31.85
N PRO A 155 -2.17 32.25 -31.33
CA PRO A 155 -3.18 33.09 -31.93
C PRO A 155 -2.47 34.08 -32.87
N GLN A 156 -1.98 33.61 -34.01
CA GLN A 156 -1.48 34.50 -35.05
C GLN A 156 -2.01 34.08 -36.42
N ILE A 157 -2.77 35.02 -36.98
CA ILE A 157 -3.09 35.25 -38.40
C ILE A 157 -4.26 34.42 -38.95
N VAL A 158 -5.44 35.05 -39.02
CA VAL A 158 -5.93 35.64 -40.28
C VAL A 158 -6.66 36.94 -39.95
N GLN A 159 -6.02 38.08 -40.23
CA GLN A 159 -6.76 39.31 -40.50
C GLN A 159 -7.31 39.19 -41.92
N ASP A 160 -8.63 39.10 -42.08
CA ASP A 160 -9.29 39.92 -43.10
C ASP A 160 -10.75 40.18 -42.73
N THR A 161 -11.13 41.42 -42.98
CA THR A 161 -12.38 42.11 -42.70
C THR A 161 -13.67 41.31 -42.99
N THR A 162 -14.52 41.12 -41.96
CA THR A 162 -16.00 41.23 -41.95
C THR A 162 -16.65 40.41 -40.82
N GLY A 163 -17.17 41.08 -39.79
CA GLY A 163 -18.39 40.80 -38.99
C GLY A 163 -18.84 39.38 -38.55
N LYS A 164 -18.08 38.30 -38.77
CA LYS A 164 -18.52 36.89 -38.54
C LYS A 164 -17.85 36.19 -37.35
N GLU A 165 -16.91 36.83 -36.67
CA GLU A 165 -16.02 36.13 -35.71
C GLU A 165 -16.63 35.84 -34.32
N ILE A 166 -17.68 36.53 -33.87
CA ILE A 166 -18.21 36.33 -32.50
C ILE A 166 -19.05 35.04 -32.38
N GLU A 167 -19.78 34.65 -33.44
CA GLU A 167 -20.61 33.44 -33.45
C GLU A 167 -19.77 32.15 -33.52
N GLN A 168 -18.60 32.22 -34.19
CA GLN A 168 -17.70 31.10 -34.34
C GLN A 168 -16.88 30.84 -33.06
N GLN A 169 -16.50 31.88 -32.32
CA GLN A 169 -15.82 31.75 -31.02
C GLN A 169 -16.77 31.23 -29.92
N GLN A 170 -18.05 31.65 -29.91
CA GLN A 170 -19.06 31.16 -28.96
C GLN A 170 -19.48 29.72 -29.23
N SER A 171 -19.59 29.29 -30.49
CA SER A 171 -19.89 27.89 -30.82
C SER A 171 -18.73 26.98 -30.40
N ILE A 172 -17.47 27.37 -30.64
CA ILE A 172 -16.27 26.67 -30.17
C ILE A 172 -16.24 26.60 -28.64
N ASN A 173 -16.51 27.71 -27.93
CA ASN A 173 -16.53 27.72 -26.46
C ASN A 173 -17.70 26.89 -25.87
N SER A 174 -18.85 26.82 -26.54
CA SER A 174 -19.99 25.99 -26.11
C SER A 174 -19.73 24.49 -26.32
N VAL A 175 -19.01 24.14 -27.38
CA VAL A 175 -18.57 22.77 -27.65
C VAL A 175 -17.46 22.41 -26.67
N ILE A 176 -16.50 23.30 -26.42
CA ILE A 176 -15.48 23.13 -25.38
C ILE A 176 -16.14 22.97 -24.00
N ALA A 177 -17.12 23.80 -23.62
CA ALA A 177 -17.79 23.69 -22.32
C ALA A 177 -18.59 22.38 -22.13
N LYS A 178 -19.05 21.76 -23.23
CA LYS A 178 -19.72 20.45 -23.20
C LYS A 178 -18.73 19.28 -23.26
N VAL A 179 -17.62 19.45 -23.96
CA VAL A 179 -16.59 18.43 -24.17
C VAL A 179 -15.59 18.38 -23.01
N LEU A 180 -15.25 19.51 -22.37
CA LEU A 180 -14.30 19.59 -21.24
C LEU A 180 -14.74 18.75 -20.02
N PRO A 181 -16.00 18.79 -19.54
CA PRO A 181 -16.44 17.90 -18.47
C PRO A 181 -16.46 16.43 -18.89
N MET A 182 -16.73 16.12 -20.17
CA MET A 182 -16.61 14.76 -20.72
C MET A 182 -15.14 14.28 -20.75
N LEU A 183 -14.21 15.14 -21.17
CA LEU A 183 -12.76 14.84 -21.15
C LEU A 183 -12.26 14.68 -19.71
N LYS A 184 -12.71 15.52 -18.78
CA LYS A 184 -12.41 15.40 -17.35
C LYS A 184 -13.00 14.13 -16.74
N SER A 185 -14.20 13.72 -17.16
CA SER A 185 -14.77 12.42 -16.75
C SER A 185 -13.97 11.25 -17.32
N ILE A 186 -13.50 11.33 -18.57
CA ILE A 186 -12.66 10.29 -19.17
C ILE A 186 -11.33 10.18 -18.43
N GLN A 187 -10.68 11.31 -18.13
CA GLN A 187 -9.45 11.32 -17.35
C GLN A 187 -9.66 10.78 -15.92
N ASN A 188 -10.75 11.18 -15.26
CA ASN A 188 -11.09 10.65 -13.94
C ASN A 188 -11.36 9.15 -13.97
N THR A 189 -12.10 8.66 -14.97
CA THR A 189 -12.34 7.22 -15.17
C THR A 189 -11.04 6.47 -15.45
N GLN A 190 -10.11 7.04 -16.23
CA GLN A 190 -8.79 6.46 -16.44
C GLN A 190 -7.99 6.37 -15.13
N HIS A 191 -7.96 7.43 -14.32
CA HIS A 191 -7.30 7.40 -13.02
C HIS A 191 -7.94 6.40 -12.04
N ILE A 192 -9.27 6.30 -12.04
CA ILE A 192 -10.01 5.31 -11.25
C ILE A 192 -9.63 3.90 -11.68
N ASN A 193 -9.64 3.60 -12.99
CA ASN A 193 -9.31 2.28 -13.51
C ASN A 193 -7.86 1.88 -13.19
N VAL A 194 -6.90 2.79 -13.31
CA VAL A 194 -5.49 2.52 -12.93
C VAL A 194 -5.37 2.23 -11.43
N LYS A 195 -6.08 2.98 -10.58
CA LYS A 195 -6.09 2.76 -9.13
C LYS A 195 -6.72 1.41 -8.75
N GLN A 196 -7.80 1.02 -9.43
CA GLN A 196 -8.45 -0.27 -9.22
C GLN A 196 -7.53 -1.43 -9.63
N LEU A 197 -6.91 -1.34 -10.82
CA LEU A 197 -5.98 -2.36 -11.32
C LEU A 197 -4.74 -2.50 -10.42
N THR A 198 -4.17 -1.39 -9.96
CA THR A 198 -3.02 -1.43 -9.02
C THR A 198 -3.41 -2.02 -7.67
N LYS A 199 -4.61 -1.72 -7.15
CA LYS A 199 -5.15 -2.37 -5.95
C LYS A 199 -5.28 -3.89 -6.16
N LEU A 200 -5.90 -4.31 -7.27
CA LEU A 200 -6.06 -5.73 -7.59
C LEU A 200 -4.73 -6.46 -7.74
N GLN A 201 -3.73 -5.85 -8.40
CA GLN A 201 -2.39 -6.39 -8.50
C GLN A 201 -1.74 -6.59 -7.12
N SER A 202 -1.91 -5.61 -6.21
CA SER A 202 -1.38 -5.72 -4.85
C SER A 202 -2.06 -6.83 -4.03
N ILE A 203 -3.37 -7.04 -4.21
CA ILE A 203 -4.12 -8.12 -3.56
C ILE A 203 -3.72 -9.48 -4.15
N LYS A 204 -3.60 -9.59 -5.48
CA LYS A 204 -3.19 -10.82 -6.17
C LYS A 204 -1.77 -11.23 -5.76
N ALA A 205 -0.86 -10.27 -5.60
CA ALA A 205 0.49 -10.53 -5.10
C ALA A 205 0.52 -11.15 -3.68
N LEU A 206 -0.49 -10.89 -2.85
CA LEU A 206 -0.60 -11.51 -1.52
C LEU A 206 -1.06 -12.97 -1.57
N TYR A 207 -1.81 -13.40 -2.59
CA TYR A 207 -2.22 -14.81 -2.71
C TYR A 207 -1.02 -15.73 -2.94
N SER A 208 -0.01 -15.26 -3.67
CA SER A 208 1.21 -16.02 -3.95
C SER A 208 2.23 -15.98 -2.80
N ARG A 209 1.93 -15.26 -1.71
CA ARG A 209 2.85 -15.06 -0.60
C ARG A 209 2.67 -16.16 0.45
N SER A 210 3.75 -16.68 1.01
CA SER A 210 3.66 -17.66 2.11
C SER A 210 2.96 -17.03 3.32
N PRO A 211 1.97 -17.71 3.94
CA PRO A 211 1.30 -17.22 5.14
C PRO A 211 2.25 -16.96 6.32
N GLN A 212 3.46 -17.51 6.34
CA GLN A 212 4.41 -17.30 7.45
C GLN A 212 5.44 -16.20 7.16
N GLN A 213 5.46 -15.65 5.95
CA GLN A 213 6.46 -14.68 5.53
C GLN A 213 6.29 -13.34 6.27
N MET A 214 7.30 -12.95 7.03
CA MET A 214 7.34 -11.67 7.75
C MET A 214 8.08 -10.60 6.95
N ASP A 215 7.61 -9.35 7.06
CA ASP A 215 8.25 -8.17 6.52
C ASP A 215 8.81 -7.29 7.65
N THR A 216 9.76 -6.42 7.29
CA THR A 216 10.32 -5.43 8.20
C THR A 216 10.09 -4.02 7.68
N ALA A 217 9.61 -3.11 8.53
CA ALA A 217 9.51 -1.68 8.24
C ALA A 217 10.26 -0.88 9.29
N LYS A 218 10.96 0.18 8.86
CA LYS A 218 11.63 1.10 9.78
C LYS A 218 10.58 2.02 10.42
N LEU A 219 10.48 2.02 11.75
CA LEU A 219 9.61 2.93 12.50
C LEU A 219 10.35 4.23 12.81
N ASN A 220 11.61 4.13 13.23
CA ASN A 220 12.52 5.25 13.44
C ASN A 220 13.98 4.76 13.31
N ASP A 221 14.96 5.64 13.54
CA ASP A 221 16.39 5.31 13.40
C ASP A 221 16.89 4.22 14.36
N SER A 222 16.16 3.97 15.45
CA SER A 222 16.54 2.99 16.48
C SER A 222 15.61 1.78 16.58
N THR A 223 14.57 1.67 15.73
CA THR A 223 13.58 0.57 15.81
C THR A 223 13.09 0.07 14.44
N LEU A 224 13.05 -1.25 14.31
CA LEU A 224 12.46 -1.97 13.20
C LEU A 224 11.17 -2.67 13.66
N LEU A 225 10.08 -2.51 12.92
CA LEU A 225 8.85 -3.26 13.07
C LEU A 225 8.89 -4.52 12.21
N VAL A 226 8.74 -5.68 12.83
CA VAL A 226 8.44 -6.94 12.14
C VAL A 226 6.93 -7.11 12.09
N TYR A 227 6.38 -7.23 10.88
CA TYR A 227 4.94 -7.38 10.66
C TYR A 227 4.65 -8.48 9.64
N LYS A 228 3.40 -8.96 9.66
CA LYS A 228 2.86 -9.89 8.68
C LYS A 228 1.71 -9.24 7.93
N LEU A 229 1.72 -9.34 6.60
CA LEU A 229 0.59 -8.91 5.79
C LEU A 229 -0.50 -9.97 5.79
N ARG A 230 -1.76 -9.52 5.84
CA ARG A 230 -2.93 -10.35 5.62
C ARG A 230 -3.98 -9.60 4.82
N LEU A 231 -4.88 -10.34 4.19
CA LEU A 231 -6.10 -9.77 3.64
C LEU A 231 -7.12 -9.61 4.76
N ARG A 232 -7.74 -8.44 4.80
CA ARG A 232 -8.83 -8.12 5.70
C ARG A 232 -10.06 -7.77 4.87
N HIS A 233 -11.19 -8.35 5.27
CA HIS A 233 -12.51 -7.97 4.79
C HIS A 233 -12.91 -6.62 5.40
N VAL A 234 -13.17 -5.64 4.53
CA VAL A 234 -13.83 -4.39 4.91
C VAL A 234 -15.29 -4.66 5.26
N LEU A 235 -15.87 -5.62 4.54
CA LEU A 235 -17.24 -6.08 4.67
C LEU A 235 -17.24 -7.61 4.57
N ASN A 236 -18.03 -8.29 5.40
CA ASN A 236 -18.09 -9.76 5.35
C ASN A 236 -18.73 -10.24 4.04
N VAL A 237 -18.22 -11.33 3.49
CA VAL A 237 -18.68 -11.96 2.25
C VAL A 237 -19.01 -13.42 2.53
N MET A 238 -20.30 -13.74 2.51
CA MET A 238 -20.80 -15.09 2.67
C MET A 238 -21.09 -15.71 1.30
N GLY A 239 -20.47 -16.85 0.98
CA GLY A 239 -20.78 -17.61 -0.22
C GLY A 239 -21.82 -18.70 0.05
N TYR A 240 -22.98 -18.65 -0.59
CA TYR A 240 -23.92 -19.78 -0.57
C TYR A 240 -23.53 -20.83 -1.60
N ILE A 241 -23.66 -22.09 -1.20
CA ILE A 241 -23.42 -23.26 -2.03
C ILE A 241 -24.71 -24.08 -2.06
N SER A 242 -25.30 -24.24 -3.23
CA SER A 242 -26.49 -25.06 -3.43
C SER A 242 -26.16 -26.55 -3.41
N TYR A 243 -27.12 -27.37 -2.97
CA TYR A 243 -27.06 -28.83 -3.12
C TYR A 243 -26.99 -29.29 -4.59
N GLN A 244 -27.33 -28.40 -5.53
CA GLN A 244 -27.23 -28.64 -6.97
C GLN A 244 -25.83 -28.31 -7.53
N SER A 245 -24.85 -27.96 -6.68
CA SER A 245 -23.51 -27.62 -7.14
C SER A 245 -22.84 -28.80 -7.85
N GLU A 246 -22.42 -28.57 -9.09
CA GLU A 246 -21.71 -29.54 -9.95
C GLU A 246 -20.19 -29.46 -9.79
N LYS A 247 -19.67 -28.53 -8.97
CA LYS A 247 -18.24 -28.18 -8.88
C LYS A 247 -17.54 -28.66 -7.62
N SER A 248 -16.24 -28.95 -7.74
CA SER A 248 -15.40 -29.34 -6.61
C SER A 248 -14.96 -28.11 -5.80
N GLY A 249 -14.53 -28.31 -4.56
CA GLY A 249 -14.02 -27.24 -3.69
C GLY A 249 -12.81 -26.49 -4.25
N GLU A 250 -11.99 -27.14 -5.08
CA GLU A 250 -10.76 -26.54 -5.63
C GLU A 250 -11.00 -25.33 -6.54
N ASP A 251 -12.23 -25.18 -7.07
CA ASP A 251 -12.58 -24.15 -8.04
C ASP A 251 -12.86 -22.77 -7.41
N TYR A 252 -12.98 -22.69 -6.08
CA TYR A 252 -13.38 -21.46 -5.38
C TYR A 252 -12.22 -20.71 -4.73
N ASN A 253 -12.23 -19.37 -4.82
CA ASN A 253 -11.26 -18.53 -4.14
C ASN A 253 -11.70 -18.19 -2.70
N TYR A 254 -11.44 -19.10 -1.77
CA TYR A 254 -11.82 -18.95 -0.37
C TYR A 254 -11.19 -17.75 0.33
N ASN A 255 -10.06 -17.22 -0.15
CA ASN A 255 -9.43 -16.04 0.45
C ASN A 255 -10.31 -14.78 0.32
N LEU A 256 -11.25 -14.78 -0.63
CA LEU A 256 -12.20 -13.70 -0.86
C LEU A 256 -13.44 -13.80 0.05
N LEU A 257 -13.67 -14.96 0.66
CA LEU A 257 -14.85 -15.21 1.49
C LEU A 257 -14.51 -15.07 2.97
N SER A 258 -15.42 -14.49 3.74
CA SER A 258 -15.37 -14.57 5.20
C SER A 258 -16.04 -15.85 5.71
N SER A 259 -17.06 -16.32 4.99
CA SER A 259 -17.86 -17.46 5.36
C SER A 259 -18.46 -18.20 4.17
N ILE A 260 -18.84 -19.46 4.40
CA ILE A 260 -19.52 -20.32 3.44
C ILE A 260 -20.79 -20.85 4.10
N ALA A 261 -21.90 -20.83 3.37
CA ALA A 261 -23.18 -21.35 3.82
C ALA A 261 -23.63 -22.50 2.89
N LEU A 262 -23.75 -23.71 3.44
CA LEU A 262 -24.26 -24.85 2.70
C LEU A 262 -25.79 -24.82 2.69
N PHE A 263 -26.39 -24.63 1.53
CA PHE A 263 -27.84 -24.70 1.30
C PHE A 263 -28.25 -26.14 0.96
N THR A 264 -28.11 -27.03 1.94
CA THR A 264 -28.21 -28.49 1.73
C THR A 264 -29.06 -29.24 2.76
N TYR A 265 -29.61 -28.57 3.78
CA TYR A 265 -30.40 -29.24 4.82
C TYR A 265 -31.88 -28.91 4.69
N GLU A 266 -32.69 -29.87 4.26
CA GLU A 266 -34.12 -29.68 4.09
C GLU A 266 -34.90 -30.17 5.32
N ILE A 267 -35.77 -29.31 5.84
CA ILE A 267 -36.64 -29.62 6.99
C ILE A 267 -37.96 -30.20 6.49
N ASN A 268 -38.30 -31.38 6.98
CA ASN A 268 -39.67 -31.89 6.89
C ASN A 268 -40.53 -31.16 7.92
N THR A 269 -41.45 -30.28 7.48
CA THR A 269 -42.18 -29.41 8.43
C THR A 269 -43.22 -30.14 9.27
N THR A 270 -43.62 -31.35 8.89
CA THR A 270 -44.58 -32.16 9.66
C THR A 270 -43.90 -32.90 10.80
N THR A 271 -42.73 -33.52 10.54
CA THR A 271 -42.03 -34.35 11.53
C THR A 271 -40.88 -33.64 12.23
N GLY A 272 -40.35 -32.57 11.63
CA GLY A 272 -39.19 -31.82 12.10
C GLY A 272 -37.83 -32.45 11.78
N PHE A 273 -37.80 -33.65 11.20
CA PHE A 273 -36.53 -34.28 10.83
C PHE A 273 -35.88 -33.56 9.64
N VAL A 274 -34.56 -33.47 9.68
CA VAL A 274 -33.75 -32.87 8.63
C VAL A 274 -33.25 -33.94 7.66
N ARG A 275 -33.48 -33.72 6.37
CA ARG A 275 -32.87 -34.46 5.26
C ARG A 275 -31.58 -33.76 4.84
N ASP A 276 -30.48 -34.49 4.85
CA ASP A 276 -29.19 -34.03 4.35
C ASP A 276 -29.12 -34.26 2.83
N LEU A 277 -28.95 -33.19 2.06
CA LEU A 277 -28.80 -33.20 0.59
C LEU A 277 -27.35 -32.97 0.16
N ASN A 278 -26.38 -33.05 1.08
CA ASN A 278 -24.96 -32.97 0.71
C ASN A 278 -24.59 -34.07 -0.28
N ASN A 279 -23.72 -33.72 -1.21
CA ASN A 279 -23.08 -34.61 -2.16
C ASN A 279 -21.55 -34.45 -2.08
N ALA A 280 -20.81 -35.21 -2.90
CA ALA A 280 -19.34 -35.16 -2.92
C ALA A 280 -18.79 -33.74 -3.18
N ASN A 281 -19.47 -32.96 -4.02
CA ASN A 281 -19.08 -31.61 -4.37
C ASN A 281 -19.28 -30.65 -3.19
N THR A 282 -20.45 -30.64 -2.57
CA THR A 282 -20.73 -29.79 -1.41
C THR A 282 -19.82 -30.13 -0.22
N ASP A 283 -19.48 -31.41 -0.03
CA ASP A 283 -18.54 -31.84 1.00
C ASP A 283 -17.11 -31.41 0.69
N SER A 284 -16.68 -31.51 -0.57
CA SER A 284 -15.39 -30.99 -1.04
C SER A 284 -15.29 -29.48 -0.78
N ILE A 285 -16.31 -28.71 -1.16
CA ILE A 285 -16.36 -27.27 -0.97
C ILE A 285 -16.33 -26.91 0.52
N TYR A 286 -17.07 -27.62 1.35
CA TYR A 286 -17.09 -27.42 2.79
C TYR A 286 -15.71 -27.65 3.41
N ASN A 287 -15.07 -28.77 3.07
CA ASN A 287 -13.75 -29.13 3.61
C ASN A 287 -12.67 -28.12 3.20
N HIS A 288 -12.68 -27.65 1.96
CA HIS A 288 -11.77 -26.59 1.51
C HIS A 288 -12.01 -25.27 2.25
N GLY A 289 -13.28 -24.94 2.51
CA GLY A 289 -13.67 -23.80 3.34
C GLY A 289 -13.10 -23.86 4.75
N VAL A 290 -13.27 -25.01 5.42
CA VAL A 290 -12.73 -25.28 6.76
C VAL A 290 -11.20 -25.19 6.76
N ASN A 291 -10.54 -25.84 5.79
CA ASN A 291 -9.08 -25.84 5.66
C ASN A 291 -8.52 -24.44 5.37
N SER A 292 -9.31 -23.57 4.72
CA SER A 292 -8.99 -22.17 4.48
C SER A 292 -9.32 -21.26 5.68
N GLY A 293 -9.79 -21.83 6.80
CA GLY A 293 -10.14 -21.10 8.02
C GLY A 293 -11.36 -20.20 7.87
N ARG A 294 -12.32 -20.56 7.00
CA ARG A 294 -13.57 -19.80 6.82
C ARG A 294 -14.61 -20.24 7.85
N ASN A 295 -15.46 -19.30 8.27
CA ASN A 295 -16.63 -19.67 9.07
C ASN A 295 -17.62 -20.45 8.20
N THR A 296 -18.11 -21.57 8.70
CA THR A 296 -19.04 -22.43 7.97
C THR A 296 -20.41 -22.43 8.61
N TYR A 297 -21.45 -22.31 7.78
CA TYR A 297 -22.85 -22.33 8.21
C TYR A 297 -23.61 -23.44 7.51
N LEU A 298 -24.44 -24.16 8.27
CA LEU A 298 -25.41 -25.10 7.70
C LEU A 298 -26.73 -24.35 7.53
N SER A 299 -27.23 -24.24 6.30
CA SER A 299 -28.51 -23.58 6.02
C SER A 299 -29.62 -24.61 5.97
N PHE A 300 -30.57 -24.45 6.89
CA PHE A 300 -31.77 -25.28 6.99
C PHE A 300 -32.92 -24.57 6.30
N PHE A 301 -33.48 -25.22 5.28
CA PHE A 301 -34.55 -24.67 4.45
C PHE A 301 -35.74 -25.62 4.34
N THR A 302 -36.85 -25.14 3.80
CA THR A 302 -38.00 -26.02 3.50
C THR A 302 -38.74 -25.56 2.25
N ASN A 303 -39.22 -26.53 1.49
CA ASN A 303 -40.09 -26.32 0.34
C ASN A 303 -41.58 -26.51 0.68
N THR A 304 -41.88 -26.90 1.91
CA THR A 304 -43.25 -27.10 2.41
C THR A 304 -43.65 -25.98 3.37
N ASP A 305 -44.94 -25.83 3.62
CA ASP A 305 -45.47 -24.81 4.54
C ASP A 305 -44.75 -24.85 5.92
N PRO A 306 -43.98 -23.80 6.27
CA PRO A 306 -43.26 -23.76 7.53
C PRO A 306 -44.19 -23.63 8.74
N ALA A 307 -45.44 -23.16 8.57
CA ALA A 307 -46.37 -23.04 9.68
C ALA A 307 -46.64 -24.39 10.39
N LYS A 308 -46.55 -25.51 9.67
CA LYS A 308 -46.65 -26.86 10.25
C LYS A 308 -45.56 -27.13 11.29
N LEU A 309 -44.33 -26.68 11.03
CA LEU A 309 -43.21 -26.80 11.97
C LEU A 309 -43.41 -25.83 13.15
N LEU A 310 -43.77 -24.58 12.84
CA LEU A 310 -43.90 -23.51 13.84
C LEU A 310 -45.01 -23.75 14.86
N ASN A 311 -46.03 -24.54 14.52
CA ASN A 311 -47.15 -24.88 15.41
C ASN A 311 -47.03 -26.27 16.06
N ASN A 312 -45.96 -27.03 15.82
CA ASN A 312 -45.80 -28.39 16.34
C ASN A 312 -44.57 -28.50 17.25
N PRO A 313 -44.74 -28.49 18.60
CA PRO A 313 -43.62 -28.58 19.54
C PRO A 313 -42.77 -29.85 19.41
N ILE A 314 -43.36 -30.98 19.02
CA ILE A 314 -42.64 -32.25 18.81
C ILE A 314 -41.73 -32.11 17.58
N ALA A 315 -42.26 -31.60 16.48
CA ALA A 315 -41.47 -31.33 15.27
C ALA A 315 -40.33 -30.34 15.55
N GLN A 316 -40.56 -29.30 16.35
CA GLN A 316 -39.50 -28.36 16.74
C GLN A 316 -38.37 -29.06 17.51
N ASN A 317 -38.70 -29.92 18.48
CA ASN A 317 -37.68 -30.66 19.24
C ASN A 317 -36.91 -31.64 18.37
N ASN A 318 -37.58 -32.31 17.41
CA ASN A 318 -36.92 -33.16 16.42
C ASN A 318 -35.95 -32.37 15.55
N PHE A 319 -36.37 -31.18 15.10
CA PHE A 319 -35.51 -30.26 14.35
C PHE A 319 -34.30 -29.82 15.19
N PHE A 320 -34.50 -29.38 16.43
CA PHE A 320 -33.40 -28.94 17.30
C PHE A 320 -32.35 -30.03 17.50
N THR A 321 -32.82 -31.26 17.74
CA THR A 321 -31.95 -32.43 17.95
C THR A 321 -31.18 -32.79 16.68
N THR A 322 -31.87 -32.86 15.54
CA THR A 322 -31.23 -33.22 14.26
C THR A 322 -30.31 -32.12 13.73
N ALA A 323 -30.69 -30.85 13.81
CA ALA A 323 -29.84 -29.73 13.44
C ALA A 323 -28.56 -29.70 14.28
N THR A 324 -28.66 -29.91 15.60
CA THR A 324 -27.51 -29.97 16.51
C THR A 324 -26.58 -31.14 16.17
N LYS A 325 -27.14 -32.30 15.82
CA LYS A 325 -26.34 -33.44 15.34
C LYS A 325 -25.53 -33.09 14.10
N GLN A 326 -26.15 -32.42 13.12
CA GLN A 326 -25.46 -32.02 11.88
C GLN A 326 -24.38 -30.96 12.15
N LEU A 327 -24.65 -29.97 13.00
CA LEU A 327 -23.67 -28.97 13.42
C LEU A 327 -22.43 -29.62 14.03
N LYS A 328 -22.62 -30.58 14.94
CA LYS A 328 -21.51 -31.33 15.57
C LYS A 328 -20.75 -32.19 14.57
N LEU A 329 -21.45 -32.90 13.68
CA LEU A 329 -20.85 -33.76 12.66
C LEU A 329 -19.92 -32.96 11.74
N LYS A 330 -20.39 -31.81 11.24
CA LYS A 330 -19.64 -30.95 10.32
C LYS A 330 -18.70 -29.99 11.04
N ARG A 331 -18.78 -29.87 12.37
CA ARG A 331 -18.06 -28.84 13.17
C ARG A 331 -18.32 -27.43 12.65
N ALA A 332 -19.57 -27.14 12.30
CA ALA A 332 -19.94 -25.87 11.70
C ALA A 332 -19.87 -24.73 12.73
N ALA A 333 -19.45 -23.54 12.29
CA ALA A 333 -19.43 -22.34 13.13
C ALA A 333 -20.84 -21.87 13.50
N GLY A 334 -21.84 -22.18 12.67
CA GLY A 334 -23.21 -21.78 12.91
C GLY A 334 -24.23 -22.42 11.98
N LEU A 335 -25.44 -21.90 12.07
CA LEU A 335 -26.57 -22.28 11.22
C LEU A 335 -27.26 -21.06 10.64
N ASN A 336 -27.91 -21.26 9.51
CA ASN A 336 -28.83 -20.31 8.92
C ASN A 336 -30.23 -20.92 8.85
N ILE A 337 -31.23 -20.19 9.31
CA ILE A 337 -32.64 -20.57 9.18
C ILE A 337 -33.22 -19.84 7.98
N TYR A 338 -33.57 -20.60 6.95
CA TYR A 338 -34.19 -20.09 5.73
C TYR A 338 -35.61 -20.68 5.63
N LEU A 339 -36.59 -19.96 6.15
CA LEU A 339 -38.00 -20.27 5.93
C LEU A 339 -38.56 -19.27 4.92
N SER A 340 -39.37 -19.70 3.95
CA SER A 340 -40.02 -18.81 2.98
C SER A 340 -41.53 -19.02 2.96
N ALA A 341 -42.28 -18.10 2.31
CA ALA A 341 -43.73 -18.17 2.21
C ALA A 341 -44.46 -18.09 3.56
N LEU A 342 -43.88 -17.39 4.52
CA LEU A 342 -44.53 -17.06 5.79
C LEU A 342 -45.39 -15.79 5.66
N ASN A 343 -46.52 -15.77 6.36
CA ASN A 343 -47.37 -14.59 6.46
C ASN A 343 -47.35 -14.01 7.89
N GLY A 344 -47.90 -12.81 8.08
CA GLY A 344 -47.92 -12.11 9.36
C GLY A 344 -48.58 -12.88 10.52
N GLN A 345 -49.45 -13.86 10.24
CA GLN A 345 -50.09 -14.67 11.29
C GLN A 345 -49.10 -15.60 11.99
N SER A 346 -47.98 -15.95 11.35
CA SER A 346 -46.94 -16.81 11.93
C SER A 346 -45.93 -16.06 12.79
N ARG A 347 -46.09 -14.73 12.98
CA ARG A 347 -45.07 -13.87 13.60
C ARG A 347 -44.68 -14.28 15.00
N LEU A 348 -45.68 -14.57 15.86
CA LEU A 348 -45.42 -14.97 17.25
C LEU A 348 -44.80 -16.36 17.32
N GLN A 349 -45.29 -17.29 16.51
CA GLN A 349 -44.82 -18.68 16.46
C GLN A 349 -43.39 -18.76 15.93
N LEU A 350 -43.06 -17.98 14.89
CA LEU A 350 -41.69 -17.88 14.37
C LEU A 350 -40.74 -17.34 15.44
N THR A 351 -41.14 -16.25 16.11
CA THR A 351 -40.31 -15.63 17.17
C THR A 351 -40.08 -16.61 18.32
N GLY A 352 -41.12 -17.32 18.75
CA GLY A 352 -41.04 -18.36 19.77
C GLY A 352 -40.17 -19.55 19.35
N PHE A 353 -40.30 -20.00 18.10
CA PHE A 353 -39.46 -21.07 17.53
C PHE A 353 -37.97 -20.69 17.55
N ILE A 354 -37.62 -19.50 17.06
CA ILE A 354 -36.23 -19.03 17.03
C ILE A 354 -35.68 -18.87 18.45
N LYS A 355 -36.46 -18.32 19.38
CA LYS A 355 -36.05 -18.22 20.80
C LYS A 355 -35.73 -19.59 21.39
N ARG A 356 -36.64 -20.57 21.21
CA ARG A 356 -36.44 -21.94 21.72
C ARG A 356 -35.23 -22.62 21.08
N LEU A 357 -35.04 -22.44 19.77
CA LEU A 357 -33.87 -22.93 19.05
C LEU A 357 -32.59 -22.36 19.63
N TYR A 358 -32.55 -21.04 19.85
CA TYR A 358 -31.40 -20.35 20.42
C TYR A 358 -31.06 -20.85 21.83
N GLU A 359 -32.07 -20.96 22.71
CA GLU A 359 -31.90 -21.47 24.08
C GLU A 359 -31.40 -22.92 24.09
N TYR A 360 -31.97 -23.78 23.22
CA TYR A 360 -31.53 -25.16 23.08
C TYR A 360 -30.07 -25.25 22.61
N LEU A 361 -29.69 -24.50 21.59
CA LEU A 361 -28.33 -24.51 21.04
C LEU A 361 -27.30 -23.92 22.01
N ARG A 362 -27.67 -22.90 22.80
CA ARG A 362 -26.77 -22.32 23.81
C ARG A 362 -26.29 -23.36 24.83
N ILE A 363 -27.14 -24.32 25.16
CA ILE A 363 -26.83 -25.42 26.07
C ILE A 363 -26.08 -26.55 25.34
N ASN A 364 -26.57 -26.95 24.16
CA ASN A 364 -26.12 -28.18 23.50
C ASN A 364 -24.96 -28.01 22.50
N TYR A 365 -24.70 -26.78 22.06
CA TYR A 365 -23.65 -26.41 21.10
C TYR A 365 -23.19 -24.95 21.31
N PRO A 366 -22.50 -24.65 22.44
CA PRO A 366 -22.11 -23.28 22.80
C PRO A 366 -21.14 -22.68 21.77
N GLY A 367 -21.21 -21.35 21.59
CA GLY A 367 -20.38 -20.61 20.64
C GLY A 367 -20.90 -20.60 19.20
N PHE A 368 -22.08 -21.18 18.94
CA PHE A 368 -22.74 -21.13 17.63
C PHE A 368 -23.09 -19.71 17.21
N GLN A 369 -23.16 -19.51 15.89
CA GLN A 369 -23.74 -18.31 15.29
C GLN A 369 -25.06 -18.64 14.60
N LEU A 370 -26.08 -17.82 14.84
CA LEU A 370 -27.39 -17.95 14.20
C LEU A 370 -27.61 -16.83 13.18
N SER A 371 -27.79 -17.25 11.93
CA SER A 371 -28.26 -16.42 10.84
C SER A 371 -29.74 -16.69 10.58
N ILE A 372 -30.49 -15.66 10.22
CA ILE A 372 -31.88 -15.80 9.77
C ILE A 372 -32.00 -15.17 8.40
N THR A 373 -32.43 -15.96 7.42
CA THR A 373 -32.75 -15.43 6.10
C THR A 373 -34.16 -14.88 6.11
N VAL A 374 -34.30 -13.64 5.64
CA VAL A 374 -35.52 -12.86 5.64
C VAL A 374 -35.81 -12.35 4.23
N PRO A 375 -37.06 -12.33 3.77
CA PRO A 375 -37.38 -11.86 2.42
C PRO A 375 -37.12 -10.36 2.26
N GLY A 376 -36.59 -9.95 1.10
CA GLY A 376 -36.36 -8.54 0.74
C GLY A 376 -37.64 -7.72 0.51
N THR A 377 -38.82 -8.34 0.43
CA THR A 377 -40.12 -7.69 0.18
C THR A 377 -41.22 -8.16 1.15
N GLY A 378 -42.50 -7.91 0.85
CA GLY A 378 -43.66 -7.88 1.77
C GLY A 378 -43.93 -9.11 2.66
N GLU A 379 -43.30 -10.26 2.42
CA GLU A 379 -43.27 -11.41 3.33
C GLU A 379 -42.51 -11.13 4.65
N ALA A 380 -41.78 -10.02 4.74
CA ALA A 380 -41.05 -9.62 5.95
C ALA A 380 -41.97 -9.37 7.17
N THR A 381 -43.29 -9.25 6.97
CA THR A 381 -44.26 -9.03 8.06
C THR A 381 -44.36 -10.20 9.05
N ALA A 382 -43.96 -11.40 8.64
CA ALA A 382 -43.87 -12.57 9.53
C ALA A 382 -42.69 -12.49 10.51
N TYR A 383 -41.71 -11.62 10.27
CA TYR A 383 -40.47 -11.56 11.03
C TYR A 383 -40.52 -10.38 12.00
N ASP A 384 -40.62 -10.68 13.30
CA ASP A 384 -40.47 -9.67 14.34
C ASP A 384 -38.98 -9.34 14.52
N LEU A 385 -38.45 -8.48 13.66
CA LEU A 385 -37.01 -8.21 13.62
C LEU A 385 -36.48 -7.64 14.94
N GLN A 386 -37.27 -6.83 15.64
CA GLN A 386 -36.90 -6.27 16.92
C GLN A 386 -36.76 -7.37 17.98
N ALA A 387 -37.73 -8.28 18.07
CA ALA A 387 -37.67 -9.41 18.99
C ALA A 387 -36.58 -10.43 18.61
N LEU A 388 -36.41 -10.69 17.32
CA LEU A 388 -35.41 -11.64 16.79
C LEU A 388 -33.98 -11.14 16.95
N ASN A 389 -33.76 -9.82 17.06
CA ASN A 389 -32.44 -9.22 17.18
C ASN A 389 -31.64 -9.73 18.40
N ALA A 390 -32.32 -10.15 19.47
CA ALA A 390 -31.68 -10.73 20.66
C ALA A 390 -31.12 -12.15 20.42
N TYR A 391 -31.62 -12.86 19.41
CA TYR A 391 -31.31 -14.27 19.17
C TYR A 391 -30.47 -14.50 17.91
N ALA A 392 -30.47 -13.55 16.96
CA ALA A 392 -29.70 -13.64 15.72
C ALA A 392 -28.38 -12.84 15.77
N ASN A 393 -27.31 -13.45 15.28
CA ASN A 393 -26.05 -12.76 15.02
C ASN A 393 -26.14 -11.92 13.74
N GLN A 394 -26.88 -12.40 12.73
CA GLN A 394 -27.05 -11.71 11.46
C GLN A 394 -28.38 -12.05 10.78
N PHE A 395 -28.86 -11.10 9.99
CA PHE A 395 -30.05 -11.21 9.14
C PHE A 395 -29.63 -11.12 7.68
N VAL A 396 -29.91 -12.16 6.91
CA VAL A 396 -29.60 -12.22 5.48
C VAL A 396 -30.86 -11.85 4.70
N ILE A 397 -30.89 -10.66 4.13
CA ILE A 397 -32.01 -10.15 3.34
C ILE A 397 -31.94 -10.75 1.94
N ASP A 398 -32.90 -11.59 1.61
CA ASP A 398 -32.93 -12.36 0.38
C ASP A 398 -33.50 -11.56 -0.81
N PHE A 399 -32.63 -11.30 -1.79
CA PHE A 399 -32.95 -10.72 -3.10
C PHE A 399 -32.66 -11.69 -4.24
N THR A 400 -32.81 -13.00 -4.02
CA THR A 400 -32.55 -14.02 -5.05
C THR A 400 -33.78 -14.39 -5.88
N LYS A 401 -34.98 -13.95 -5.46
CA LYS A 401 -36.25 -14.31 -6.09
C LYS A 401 -36.84 -13.17 -6.91
N TYR A 402 -37.35 -13.48 -8.11
CA TYR A 402 -38.05 -12.49 -8.93
C TYR A 402 -39.36 -12.07 -8.27
N ASN A 403 -39.84 -10.87 -8.61
CA ASN A 403 -41.16 -10.40 -8.16
C ASN A 403 -42.25 -10.96 -9.09
N PRO A 404 -43.18 -11.81 -8.61
CA PRO A 404 -44.21 -12.40 -9.46
C PRO A 404 -45.27 -11.39 -9.93
N LEU A 405 -45.41 -10.24 -9.25
CA LEU A 405 -46.42 -9.24 -9.57
C LEU A 405 -46.01 -8.33 -10.74
N LYS A 406 -44.71 -8.14 -10.95
CA LYS A 406 -44.18 -7.23 -11.97
C LYS A 406 -42.91 -7.79 -12.60
N PRO A 407 -42.89 -7.99 -13.93
CA PRO A 407 -41.68 -8.34 -14.66
C PRO A 407 -40.58 -7.31 -14.42
N GLY A 408 -39.35 -7.78 -14.23
CA GLY A 408 -38.22 -6.90 -13.97
C GLY A 408 -37.02 -7.59 -13.33
N PRO A 409 -36.06 -6.79 -12.88
CA PRO A 409 -34.82 -7.25 -12.25
C PRO A 409 -35.08 -7.85 -10.86
N ILE A 410 -34.16 -8.70 -10.43
CA ILE A 410 -34.25 -9.38 -9.12
C ILE A 410 -33.82 -8.44 -7.99
N ALA A 411 -32.68 -7.77 -8.11
CA ALA A 411 -32.05 -7.00 -7.03
C ALA A 411 -31.72 -5.54 -7.40
N PRO A 412 -32.65 -4.71 -7.93
CA PRO A 412 -32.35 -3.31 -8.26
C PRO A 412 -31.85 -2.52 -7.04
N ILE A 413 -30.91 -1.58 -7.23
CA ILE A 413 -30.48 -0.68 -6.13
C ILE A 413 -31.61 0.25 -5.71
N ALA A 414 -32.33 0.83 -6.68
CA ALA A 414 -33.40 1.81 -6.51
C ALA A 414 -34.54 1.53 -7.50
N ASP A 415 -35.60 2.34 -7.44
CA ASP A 415 -36.84 2.17 -8.22
C ASP A 415 -37.55 0.83 -7.97
N PHE A 416 -38.52 0.46 -8.81
CA PHE A 416 -39.30 -0.79 -8.65
C PHE A 416 -40.09 -0.90 -7.31
N GLY A 417 -40.52 0.24 -6.78
CA GLY A 417 -41.37 0.31 -5.58
C GLY A 417 -40.62 -0.10 -4.32
N ASN A 418 -41.19 -1.02 -3.52
CA ASN A 418 -40.54 -1.52 -2.31
C ASN A 418 -39.57 -2.68 -2.56
N ASN A 419 -39.42 -3.12 -3.82
CA ASN A 419 -38.55 -4.23 -4.23
C ASN A 419 -37.20 -3.73 -4.74
N ASN A 420 -36.46 -3.00 -3.90
CA ASN A 420 -35.09 -2.58 -4.17
C ASN A 420 -34.24 -2.58 -2.90
N LEU A 421 -32.92 -2.60 -3.10
CA LEU A 421 -31.94 -2.74 -2.02
C LEU A 421 -31.98 -1.55 -1.06
N GLN A 422 -32.04 -0.31 -1.56
CA GLN A 422 -32.08 0.90 -0.70
C GLN A 422 -33.28 0.89 0.25
N SER A 423 -34.47 0.66 -0.30
CA SER A 423 -35.72 0.64 0.45
C SER A 423 -35.76 -0.50 1.46
N ALA A 424 -35.18 -1.65 1.13
CA ALA A 424 -35.04 -2.74 2.09
C ALA A 424 -34.08 -2.34 3.22
N ILE A 425 -32.86 -1.91 2.94
CA ILE A 425 -31.89 -1.52 3.98
C ILE A 425 -32.52 -0.49 4.94
N SER A 426 -33.11 0.57 4.40
CA SER A 426 -33.77 1.60 5.21
C SER A 426 -34.91 1.02 6.05
N ARG A 427 -35.75 0.14 5.48
CA ARG A 427 -36.85 -0.49 6.21
C ARG A 427 -36.37 -1.38 7.36
N PHE A 428 -35.38 -2.23 7.12
CA PHE A 428 -34.85 -3.15 8.14
C PHE A 428 -34.16 -2.37 9.27
N ILE A 429 -33.44 -1.28 8.95
CA ILE A 429 -32.86 -0.38 9.96
C ILE A 429 -33.97 0.31 10.77
N ASN A 430 -34.99 0.86 10.11
CA ASN A 430 -36.12 1.53 10.78
C ASN A 430 -36.96 0.57 11.66
N GLN A 431 -36.90 -0.74 11.38
CA GLN A 431 -37.50 -1.78 12.21
C GLN A 431 -36.61 -2.22 13.38
N GLY A 432 -35.51 -1.52 13.65
CA GLY A 432 -34.67 -1.69 14.84
C GLY A 432 -33.47 -2.62 14.65
N LEU A 433 -33.16 -3.05 13.42
CA LEU A 433 -31.93 -3.80 13.17
C LEU A 433 -30.71 -2.88 13.14
N GLN A 434 -29.65 -3.32 13.81
CA GLN A 434 -28.35 -2.68 13.71
C GLN A 434 -27.76 -2.93 12.32
N PRO A 435 -27.24 -1.90 11.63
CA PRO A 435 -26.63 -2.08 10.30
C PRO A 435 -25.62 -3.22 10.25
N ALA A 436 -24.75 -3.33 11.26
CA ALA A 436 -23.73 -4.36 11.38
C ALA A 436 -24.25 -5.82 11.42
N LYS A 437 -25.55 -6.05 11.65
CA LYS A 437 -26.18 -7.37 11.57
C LYS A 437 -26.85 -7.66 10.23
N ILE A 438 -26.94 -6.68 9.33
CA ILE A 438 -27.64 -6.82 8.05
C ILE A 438 -26.67 -7.35 6.99
N TYR A 439 -27.10 -8.39 6.28
CA TYR A 439 -26.42 -8.94 5.12
C TYR A 439 -27.36 -8.87 3.91
N LEU A 440 -26.88 -8.42 2.75
CA LEU A 440 -27.66 -8.47 1.51
C LEU A 440 -27.31 -9.72 0.72
N CYS A 441 -28.29 -10.60 0.48
CA CYS A 441 -28.13 -11.77 -0.38
C CYS A 441 -28.37 -11.38 -1.85
N LEU A 442 -27.31 -11.35 -2.64
CA LEU A 442 -27.33 -10.96 -4.04
C LEU A 442 -27.23 -12.19 -4.94
N PRO A 443 -28.02 -12.25 -6.02
CA PRO A 443 -28.01 -13.39 -6.92
C PRO A 443 -26.82 -13.34 -7.89
N TYR A 444 -26.24 -14.50 -8.17
CA TYR A 444 -25.36 -14.73 -9.31
C TYR A 444 -26.12 -15.30 -10.51
N HIS A 445 -27.44 -15.40 -10.42
CA HIS A 445 -28.33 -15.64 -11.55
C HIS A 445 -29.10 -14.37 -11.93
N GLY A 446 -29.53 -14.33 -13.18
CA GLY A 446 -30.51 -13.38 -13.68
C GLY A 446 -31.88 -14.01 -13.86
N VAL A 447 -32.80 -13.24 -14.44
CA VAL A 447 -34.13 -13.70 -14.85
C VAL A 447 -34.42 -13.29 -16.28
N ARG A 448 -34.84 -14.26 -17.10
CA ARG A 448 -35.38 -14.05 -18.45
C ARG A 448 -36.89 -13.96 -18.38
N TRP A 449 -37.45 -12.94 -19.02
CA TRP A 449 -38.88 -12.83 -19.26
C TRP A 449 -39.14 -12.74 -20.75
N THR A 450 -40.25 -13.36 -21.19
CA THR A 450 -40.71 -13.28 -22.58
C THR A 450 -41.85 -12.27 -22.69
N PHE A 451 -41.68 -11.25 -23.51
CA PHE A 451 -42.70 -10.23 -23.81
C PHE A 451 -43.35 -10.52 -25.15
N THR A 452 -44.66 -10.73 -25.16
CA THR A 452 -45.44 -10.94 -26.39
C THR A 452 -46.18 -9.66 -26.80
N LYS A 453 -46.07 -9.29 -28.07
CA LYS A 453 -46.90 -8.21 -28.66
C LYS A 453 -48.33 -8.71 -28.92
N PRO A 454 -49.36 -7.85 -28.81
CA PRO A 454 -49.31 -6.42 -28.44
C PRO A 454 -49.34 -6.17 -26.92
N ALA A 455 -49.52 -7.22 -26.11
CA ALA A 455 -49.80 -7.09 -24.69
C ALA A 455 -48.64 -6.49 -23.86
N ASN A 456 -47.38 -6.59 -24.34
CA ASN A 456 -46.18 -6.16 -23.60
C ASN A 456 -46.15 -6.66 -22.14
N LYS A 457 -46.82 -7.79 -21.86
CA LYS A 457 -46.80 -8.45 -20.56
C LYS A 457 -45.63 -9.43 -20.57
N GLY A 458 -44.74 -9.29 -19.60
CA GLY A 458 -43.69 -10.28 -19.36
C GLY A 458 -44.32 -11.55 -18.83
N GLN A 459 -44.00 -12.68 -19.46
CA GLN A 459 -44.48 -14.01 -19.13
C GLN A 459 -43.30 -14.99 -19.02
N TYR A 460 -43.56 -16.15 -18.42
CA TYR A 460 -42.63 -17.28 -18.34
C TYR A 460 -41.24 -16.91 -17.76
N PRO A 461 -41.17 -16.37 -16.52
CA PRO A 461 -39.90 -16.05 -15.90
C PRO A 461 -39.06 -17.32 -15.72
N ILE A 462 -37.81 -17.29 -16.19
CA ILE A 462 -36.84 -18.38 -16.00
C ILE A 462 -35.56 -17.80 -15.38
N TYR A 463 -35.11 -18.41 -14.28
CA TYR A 463 -33.79 -18.09 -13.71
C TYR A 463 -32.69 -18.63 -14.61
N LEU A 464 -31.68 -17.81 -14.87
CA LEU A 464 -30.53 -18.18 -15.68
C LEU A 464 -29.25 -17.90 -14.89
N PRO A 465 -28.37 -18.89 -14.67
CA PRO A 465 -27.05 -18.66 -14.08
C PRO A 465 -26.25 -17.63 -14.86
N TYR A 466 -25.45 -16.78 -14.20
CA TYR A 466 -24.60 -15.80 -14.87
C TYR A 466 -23.73 -16.43 -15.96
N LYS A 467 -23.20 -17.64 -15.73
CA LYS A 467 -22.41 -18.37 -16.72
C LYS A 467 -23.16 -18.70 -18.02
N ILE A 468 -24.46 -18.98 -17.92
CA ILE A 468 -25.33 -19.20 -19.08
C ILE A 468 -25.65 -17.87 -19.75
N ILE A 469 -25.91 -16.82 -18.96
CA ILE A 469 -26.20 -15.50 -19.51
C ILE A 469 -25.02 -14.97 -20.31
N ARG A 470 -23.80 -15.04 -19.76
CA ARG A 470 -22.59 -14.54 -20.41
C ARG A 470 -22.17 -15.31 -21.64
N SER A 471 -22.48 -16.60 -21.72
CA SER A 471 -22.20 -17.42 -22.91
C SER A 471 -23.19 -17.17 -24.06
N HIS A 472 -24.41 -16.73 -23.77
CA HIS A 472 -25.47 -16.58 -24.79
C HIS A 472 -25.78 -15.11 -25.15
N TYR A 473 -25.62 -14.18 -24.21
CA TYR A 473 -26.00 -12.77 -24.39
C TYR A 473 -24.76 -11.87 -24.45
N ASN A 474 -24.30 -11.60 -25.67
CA ASN A 474 -23.05 -10.84 -25.92
C ASN A 474 -23.19 -9.32 -25.79
N THR A 475 -24.40 -8.77 -25.87
CA THR A 475 -24.66 -7.32 -25.74
C THR A 475 -25.45 -7.03 -24.49
N SER A 476 -24.83 -6.25 -23.61
CA SER A 476 -25.39 -5.84 -22.32
C SER A 476 -25.65 -4.34 -22.34
N PHE A 477 -26.86 -3.96 -21.95
CA PHE A 477 -27.23 -2.58 -21.68
C PHE A 477 -27.28 -2.36 -20.18
N TYR A 478 -26.97 -1.15 -19.75
CA TYR A 478 -26.92 -0.79 -18.34
C TYR A 478 -27.93 0.30 -18.03
N ASN A 479 -28.70 0.10 -16.97
CA ASN A 479 -29.40 1.19 -16.31
C ASN A 479 -28.53 1.62 -15.11
N LEU A 480 -27.92 2.80 -15.22
CA LEU A 480 -26.97 3.29 -14.21
C LEU A 480 -27.65 3.69 -12.89
N ASP A 481 -28.88 4.21 -12.95
CA ASP A 481 -29.62 4.67 -11.76
C ASP A 481 -30.04 3.49 -10.87
N THR A 482 -30.47 2.39 -11.51
CA THR A 482 -30.93 1.18 -10.81
C THR A 482 -29.83 0.12 -10.68
N SER A 483 -28.68 0.35 -11.31
CA SER A 483 -27.51 -0.52 -11.35
C SER A 483 -27.85 -1.96 -11.77
N ILE A 484 -28.38 -2.09 -13.00
CA ILE A 484 -28.81 -3.37 -13.57
C ILE A 484 -28.29 -3.51 -15.00
N ALA A 485 -27.82 -4.72 -15.31
CA ALA A 485 -27.50 -5.16 -16.66
C ALA A 485 -28.71 -5.87 -17.27
N PHE A 486 -28.97 -5.62 -18.54
CA PHE A 486 -29.99 -6.34 -19.27
C PHE A 486 -29.59 -6.60 -20.72
N SER A 487 -30.13 -7.67 -21.28
CA SER A 487 -30.01 -8.00 -22.70
C SER A 487 -31.38 -8.30 -23.29
N THR A 488 -31.59 -7.93 -24.55
CA THR A 488 -32.84 -8.20 -25.27
C THR A 488 -32.58 -8.96 -26.55
N GLU A 489 -33.40 -9.97 -26.82
CA GLU A 489 -33.32 -10.79 -28.01
C GLU A 489 -34.73 -10.93 -28.62
N THR A 490 -34.86 -10.66 -29.91
CA THR A 490 -36.16 -10.79 -30.61
C THR A 490 -36.33 -12.22 -31.09
N LYS A 491 -37.42 -12.88 -30.68
CA LYS A 491 -37.81 -14.23 -31.13
C LYS A 491 -38.97 -14.13 -32.13
N GLY A 492 -38.67 -14.37 -33.40
CA GLY A 492 -39.65 -14.28 -34.48
C GLY A 492 -40.25 -12.87 -34.61
N LYS A 493 -41.50 -12.75 -35.07
CA LYS A 493 -42.14 -11.44 -35.33
C LYS A 493 -42.78 -10.80 -34.07
N ASN A 494 -43.14 -11.60 -33.07
CA ASN A 494 -44.09 -11.18 -32.03
C ASN A 494 -43.61 -11.34 -30.58
N SER A 495 -42.41 -11.87 -30.32
CA SER A 495 -41.88 -11.97 -28.95
C SER A 495 -40.48 -11.42 -28.80
N VAL A 496 -40.20 -10.88 -27.61
CA VAL A 496 -38.88 -10.38 -27.21
C VAL A 496 -38.55 -10.98 -25.86
N ASP A 497 -37.42 -11.67 -25.77
CA ASP A 497 -36.85 -12.07 -24.51
C ASP A 497 -36.04 -10.91 -23.93
N THR A 498 -36.27 -10.59 -22.66
CA THR A 498 -35.44 -9.66 -21.91
C THR A 498 -34.86 -10.39 -20.71
N VAL A 499 -33.53 -10.38 -20.60
CA VAL A 499 -32.80 -10.95 -19.47
C VAL A 499 -32.29 -9.81 -18.61
N TRP A 500 -32.65 -9.81 -17.32
CA TRP A 500 -32.06 -8.91 -16.32
C TRP A 500 -31.14 -9.68 -15.42
N TYR A 501 -29.96 -9.15 -15.16
CA TYR A 501 -28.94 -9.82 -14.36
C TYR A 501 -27.95 -8.83 -13.75
N ASP A 502 -27.02 -9.37 -12.98
CA ASP A 502 -25.92 -8.63 -12.39
C ASP A 502 -24.58 -9.11 -12.93
N ASP A 503 -23.72 -8.15 -13.24
CA ASP A 503 -22.33 -8.37 -13.63
C ASP A 503 -21.37 -7.68 -12.65
N GLU A 504 -20.07 -7.68 -12.95
CA GLU A 504 -19.07 -7.06 -12.10
C GLU A 504 -19.33 -5.56 -11.88
N ASN A 505 -19.88 -4.86 -12.88
CA ASN A 505 -20.13 -3.42 -12.82
C ASN A 505 -21.34 -3.10 -11.95
N THR A 506 -22.41 -3.88 -12.05
CA THR A 506 -23.60 -3.68 -11.23
C THR A 506 -23.37 -4.16 -9.79
N LEU A 507 -22.68 -5.27 -9.59
CA LEU A 507 -22.29 -5.76 -8.26
C LEU A 507 -21.37 -4.76 -7.56
N ALA A 508 -20.42 -4.14 -8.27
CA ALA A 508 -19.56 -3.10 -7.71
C ALA A 508 -20.37 -1.98 -7.04
N LYS A 509 -21.45 -1.52 -7.68
CA LYS A 509 -22.33 -0.47 -7.14
C LYS A 509 -23.15 -0.95 -5.94
N LYS A 510 -23.58 -2.22 -5.94
CA LYS A 510 -24.30 -2.82 -4.80
C LYS A 510 -23.40 -3.02 -3.60
N TYR A 511 -22.14 -3.38 -3.83
CA TYR A 511 -21.11 -3.44 -2.79
C TYR A 511 -20.81 -2.05 -2.22
N GLU A 512 -20.72 -1.03 -3.08
CA GLU A 512 -20.61 0.37 -2.63
C GLU A 512 -21.82 0.79 -1.78
N LEU A 513 -23.04 0.42 -2.18
CA LEU A 513 -24.25 0.67 -1.37
C LEU A 513 -24.14 0.03 0.02
N ALA A 514 -23.70 -1.23 0.09
CA ALA A 514 -23.51 -1.94 1.36
C ALA A 514 -22.48 -1.24 2.25
N LEU A 515 -21.34 -0.82 1.68
CA LEU A 515 -20.29 -0.08 2.39
C LEU A 515 -20.79 1.28 2.90
N LEU A 516 -21.52 2.03 2.07
CA LEU A 516 -22.07 3.34 2.43
C LEU A 516 -23.07 3.25 3.60
N ASN A 517 -23.89 2.21 3.61
CA ASN A 517 -24.86 1.96 4.68
C ASN A 517 -24.24 1.26 5.91
N LYS A 518 -22.93 0.94 5.87
CA LYS A 518 -22.20 0.28 6.96
C LYS A 518 -22.88 -1.00 7.44
N ILE A 519 -23.45 -1.77 6.50
CA ILE A 519 -24.09 -3.03 6.85
C ILE A 519 -23.04 -4.09 7.20
N GLY A 520 -23.47 -5.21 7.80
CA GLY A 520 -22.59 -6.27 8.31
C GLY A 520 -21.90 -7.09 7.22
N GLY A 521 -22.58 -7.28 6.08
CA GLY A 521 -22.03 -8.10 5.01
C GLY A 521 -22.84 -8.14 3.73
N ILE A 522 -22.33 -8.93 2.79
CA ILE A 522 -23.08 -9.44 1.63
C ILE A 522 -23.08 -10.95 1.66
N ALA A 523 -24.10 -11.55 1.09
CA ALA A 523 -24.16 -12.96 0.76
C ALA A 523 -24.36 -13.12 -0.76
N LEU A 524 -23.76 -14.15 -1.34
CA LEU A 524 -23.77 -14.39 -2.78
C LEU A 524 -24.43 -15.74 -3.03
N PHE A 525 -25.51 -15.74 -3.81
CA PHE A 525 -26.35 -16.92 -4.02
C PHE A 525 -26.54 -17.23 -5.51
N ASP A 526 -26.17 -18.39 -6.02
CA ASP A 526 -25.14 -19.25 -5.44
C ASP A 526 -23.81 -19.07 -6.17
N LEU A 527 -22.71 -19.42 -5.51
CA LEU A 527 -21.38 -19.22 -6.10
C LEU A 527 -21.16 -20.05 -7.37
N GLY A 528 -21.91 -21.14 -7.58
CA GLY A 528 -21.85 -21.99 -8.78
C GLY A 528 -22.47 -21.35 -10.03
N ASP A 529 -23.34 -20.34 -9.87
CA ASP A 529 -23.94 -19.63 -11.01
C ASP A 529 -22.97 -18.66 -11.69
N GLY A 530 -22.00 -18.13 -10.94
CA GLY A 530 -20.94 -17.22 -11.41
C GLY A 530 -19.68 -17.91 -11.93
N GLU A 531 -19.72 -19.24 -12.05
CA GLU A 531 -18.56 -20.08 -12.35
C GLU A 531 -17.95 -19.80 -13.73
N GLY A 532 -16.61 -19.80 -13.82
CA GLY A 532 -15.84 -19.56 -15.05
C GLY A 532 -15.49 -18.10 -15.32
N TYR A 533 -15.96 -17.19 -14.46
CA TYR A 533 -15.85 -15.74 -14.67
C TYR A 533 -15.09 -15.07 -13.52
N SER A 534 -13.79 -14.81 -13.75
CA SER A 534 -12.91 -14.22 -12.74
C SER A 534 -13.27 -12.79 -12.36
N GLU A 535 -14.01 -12.06 -13.22
CA GLU A 535 -14.40 -10.68 -12.96
C GLU A 535 -15.30 -10.52 -11.72
N LEU A 536 -16.13 -11.54 -11.41
CA LEU A 536 -16.97 -11.55 -10.21
C LEU A 536 -16.13 -11.64 -8.93
N TRP A 537 -15.02 -12.37 -8.97
CA TRP A 537 -14.06 -12.46 -7.87
C TRP A 537 -13.21 -11.20 -7.76
N ASP A 538 -12.80 -10.63 -8.90
CA ASP A 538 -12.02 -9.39 -8.95
C ASP A 538 -12.81 -8.23 -8.35
N VAL A 539 -14.11 -8.09 -8.62
CA VAL A 539 -14.91 -7.03 -7.99
C VAL A 539 -15.02 -7.19 -6.47
N ILE A 540 -15.11 -8.42 -5.95
CA ILE A 540 -15.07 -8.67 -4.49
C ILE A 540 -13.72 -8.21 -3.92
N ALA A 541 -12.62 -8.63 -4.54
CA ALA A 541 -11.28 -8.26 -4.12
C ALA A 541 -11.10 -6.73 -4.13
N GLU A 542 -11.53 -6.07 -5.21
CA GLU A 542 -11.39 -4.63 -5.38
C GLU A 542 -12.23 -3.85 -4.36
N LYS A 543 -13.50 -4.22 -4.15
CA LYS A 543 -14.41 -3.42 -3.32
C LYS A 543 -14.34 -3.79 -1.85
N LEU A 544 -14.15 -5.07 -1.51
CA LEU A 544 -14.44 -5.59 -0.18
C LEU A 544 -13.19 -6.05 0.59
N LEU A 545 -12.03 -6.12 -0.06
CA LEU A 545 -10.76 -6.43 0.60
C LEU A 545 -9.83 -5.23 0.73
N THR A 546 -9.03 -5.28 1.79
CA THR A 546 -7.85 -4.42 1.98
C THR A 546 -6.68 -5.23 2.50
N ILE A 547 -5.48 -4.72 2.24
CA ILE A 547 -4.26 -5.24 2.84
C ILE A 547 -4.15 -4.68 4.27
N ASP A 548 -3.98 -5.56 5.25
CA ASP A 548 -3.84 -5.24 6.66
C ASP A 548 -2.51 -5.78 7.19
N THR A 549 -1.97 -5.12 8.22
CA THR A 549 -0.66 -5.44 8.82
C THR A 549 -0.86 -5.91 10.25
N ILE A 550 -0.46 -7.15 10.54
CA ILE A 550 -0.36 -7.67 11.91
C ILE A 550 1.04 -7.37 12.44
N LYS A 551 1.13 -6.56 13.51
CA LYS A 551 2.39 -6.32 14.21
C LYS A 551 2.81 -7.58 14.96
N VAL A 552 4.02 -8.06 14.71
CA VAL A 552 4.56 -9.25 15.41
C VAL A 552 5.47 -8.81 16.54
N LYS A 553 6.50 -8.00 16.24
CA LYS A 553 7.43 -7.49 17.25
C LYS A 553 8.16 -6.23 16.78
N THR A 554 8.71 -5.48 17.74
CA THR A 554 9.61 -4.36 17.47
C THR A 554 11.02 -4.75 17.90
N ILE A 555 12.00 -4.56 17.02
CA ILE A 555 13.42 -4.81 17.28
C ILE A 555 14.09 -3.46 17.50
N SER A 556 14.72 -3.26 18.66
CA SER A 556 15.57 -2.08 18.90
C SER A 556 16.94 -2.30 18.29
N LEU A 557 17.31 -1.42 17.37
CA LEU A 557 18.67 -1.27 16.88
C LEU A 557 19.46 -0.50 17.94
N LYS A 558 19.97 -1.18 18.98
CA LYS A 558 20.90 -0.56 19.94
C LYS A 558 22.16 -0.11 19.20
N HIS A 559 22.37 1.19 19.10
CA HIS A 559 23.68 1.73 18.76
C HIS A 559 24.59 1.50 19.98
N HIS A 560 25.57 0.59 19.87
CA HIS A 560 26.54 0.40 20.94
C HIS A 560 27.50 1.60 20.93
N GLN A 561 27.15 2.66 21.67
CA GLN A 561 28.11 3.71 22.03
C GLN A 561 28.64 3.36 23.42
N THR A 562 29.75 2.65 23.48
CA THR A 562 30.56 2.58 24.68
C THR A 562 31.34 3.90 24.79
N GLN A 563 30.95 4.75 25.74
CA GLN A 563 31.81 5.86 26.15
C GLN A 563 33.02 5.26 26.87
N LEU A 564 34.19 5.34 26.23
CA LEU A 564 35.45 4.88 26.79
C LEU A 564 35.92 5.85 27.87
N THR A 565 36.40 5.31 28.99
CA THR A 565 37.06 6.09 30.05
C THR A 565 38.45 6.58 29.61
N PHE A 566 39.01 7.56 30.30
CA PHE A 566 40.34 8.11 29.97
C PHE A 566 41.44 7.04 29.95
N GLY A 567 41.47 6.16 30.95
CA GLY A 567 42.41 5.04 30.99
C GLY A 567 42.22 4.10 29.79
N GLN A 568 40.97 3.90 29.36
CA GLN A 568 40.65 3.13 28.16
C GLN A 568 41.18 3.74 26.88
N TYR A 569 41.09 5.06 26.72
CA TYR A 569 41.68 5.75 25.58
C TYR A 569 43.21 5.65 25.54
N VAL A 570 43.88 5.85 26.68
CA VAL A 570 45.35 5.77 26.75
C VAL A 570 45.84 4.38 26.39
N GLN A 571 45.20 3.33 26.93
CA GLN A 571 45.60 1.96 26.63
C GLN A 571 45.33 1.58 25.16
N LEU A 572 44.22 2.06 24.60
CA LEU A 572 43.92 1.90 23.18
C LEU A 572 44.98 2.59 22.30
N TYR A 573 45.43 3.78 22.70
CA TYR A 573 46.48 4.52 22.01
C TYR A 573 47.81 3.77 21.98
N TYR A 574 48.26 3.25 23.13
CA TYR A 574 49.45 2.41 23.20
C TYR A 574 49.35 1.17 22.32
N TYR A 575 48.18 0.51 22.32
CA TYR A 575 47.97 -0.69 21.52
C TYR A 575 48.08 -0.42 20.01
N PHE A 576 47.46 0.65 19.50
CA PHE A 576 47.56 1.00 18.08
C PHE A 576 48.99 1.36 17.66
N LEU A 577 49.77 1.98 18.55
CA LEU A 577 51.17 2.31 18.27
C LEU A 577 52.11 1.09 18.30
N GLU A 578 51.80 0.10 19.13
CA GLU A 578 52.57 -1.14 19.23
C GLU A 578 52.22 -2.15 18.13
N GLN A 579 50.97 -2.13 17.68
CA GLN A 579 50.40 -3.07 16.71
C GLN A 579 49.73 -2.35 15.53
N PRO A 580 50.43 -1.48 14.78
CA PRO A 580 49.84 -0.74 13.66
C PRO A 580 49.41 -1.65 12.50
N CYS A 581 49.99 -2.85 12.39
CA CYS A 581 49.66 -3.82 11.34
C CYS A 581 48.45 -4.71 11.68
N SER A 582 47.95 -4.65 12.92
CA SER A 582 46.82 -5.48 13.33
C SER A 582 45.52 -4.91 12.78
N ASN A 583 44.57 -5.77 12.43
CA ASN A 583 43.20 -5.39 12.07
C ASN A 583 42.17 -5.80 13.14
N THR A 584 42.64 -6.34 14.28
CA THR A 584 41.79 -6.83 15.37
C THR A 584 42.39 -6.52 16.75
N PHE A 585 41.51 -6.46 17.77
CA PHE A 585 41.94 -6.31 19.16
C PHE A 585 42.51 -7.63 19.70
N SER A 586 43.53 -7.54 20.55
CA SER A 586 44.00 -8.70 21.32
C SER A 586 42.90 -9.19 22.26
N PRO A 587 42.86 -10.50 22.60
CA PRO A 587 41.82 -11.05 23.47
C PRO A 587 41.73 -10.36 24.83
N GLU A 588 42.89 -10.00 25.39
CA GLU A 588 43.00 -9.29 26.68
C GLU A 588 42.41 -7.88 26.60
N LEU A 589 42.70 -7.14 25.52
CA LEU A 589 42.20 -5.78 25.32
C LEU A 589 40.70 -5.80 24.98
N ALA A 590 40.24 -6.76 24.19
CA ALA A 590 38.81 -6.93 23.87
C ALA A 590 37.98 -7.20 25.12
N ALA A 591 38.46 -8.07 26.01
CA ALA A 591 37.83 -8.35 27.30
C ALA A 591 37.77 -7.10 28.19
N TRP A 592 38.85 -6.33 28.22
CA TRP A 592 38.94 -5.12 29.03
C TRP A 592 38.09 -3.95 28.51
N LEU A 593 37.92 -3.84 27.19
CA LEU A 593 37.01 -2.88 26.55
C LEU A 593 35.54 -3.31 26.61
N GLY A 594 35.24 -4.52 27.12
CA GLY A 594 33.89 -5.09 27.17
C GLY A 594 33.31 -5.40 25.79
N VAL A 595 34.17 -5.60 24.78
CA VAL A 595 33.74 -5.89 23.39
C VAL A 595 33.69 -7.40 23.20
N GLN A 596 32.52 -7.90 22.78
CA GLN A 596 32.27 -9.33 22.57
C GLN A 596 33.16 -9.88 21.44
N HIS A 597 33.86 -10.99 21.67
CA HIS A 597 34.88 -11.55 20.76
C HIS A 597 34.22 -12.19 19.52
N ASP A 598 33.86 -11.39 18.52
CA ASP A 598 33.26 -11.86 17.26
C ASP A 598 34.08 -11.32 16.07
N CYS A 599 34.88 -12.20 15.44
CA CYS A 599 35.98 -11.81 14.54
C CYS A 599 35.55 -10.97 13.32
N LYS A 600 34.30 -11.07 12.84
CA LYS A 600 33.81 -10.23 11.71
C LYS A 600 33.26 -8.87 12.13
N LYS A 601 32.78 -8.74 13.37
CA LYS A 601 32.31 -7.45 13.92
C LYS A 601 33.46 -6.58 14.40
N ASN A 602 34.56 -7.20 14.81
CA ASN A 602 35.70 -6.52 15.41
C ASN A 602 36.52 -5.68 14.41
N GLU A 603 36.62 -6.06 13.14
CA GLU A 603 37.40 -5.31 12.15
C GLU A 603 36.79 -3.91 11.86
N ALA A 604 35.46 -3.84 11.72
CA ALA A 604 34.77 -2.57 11.50
C ALA A 604 34.85 -1.65 12.72
N ILE A 605 34.77 -2.22 13.94
CA ILE A 605 34.90 -1.48 15.20
C ILE A 605 36.34 -1.02 15.39
N TYR A 606 37.31 -1.88 15.11
CA TYR A 606 38.74 -1.56 15.14
C TYR A 606 39.08 -0.40 14.21
N ARG A 607 38.62 -0.47 12.95
CA ARG A 607 38.83 0.60 11.97
C ARG A 607 38.19 1.92 12.40
N GLN A 608 36.98 1.89 12.96
CA GLN A 608 36.33 3.10 13.49
C GLN A 608 37.11 3.70 14.67
N MET A 609 37.65 2.87 15.55
CA MET A 609 38.46 3.33 16.66
C MET A 609 39.80 3.88 16.20
N ASN A 610 40.48 3.23 15.25
CA ASN A 610 41.74 3.71 14.67
C ASN A 610 41.54 5.10 14.02
N LEU A 611 40.48 5.27 13.22
CA LEU A 611 40.12 6.56 12.62
C LEU A 611 39.90 7.66 13.67
N LYS A 612 39.20 7.35 14.77
CA LYS A 612 39.02 8.32 15.86
C LYS A 612 40.34 8.72 16.51
N MET A 613 41.27 7.79 16.69
CA MET A 613 42.59 8.08 17.26
C MET A 613 43.44 8.93 16.33
N GLN A 614 43.42 8.66 15.02
CA GLN A 614 44.05 9.51 14.01
C GLN A 614 43.53 10.95 14.11
N TYR A 615 42.21 11.16 14.17
CA TYR A 615 41.64 12.50 14.32
C TYR A 615 42.15 13.24 15.58
N VAL A 616 42.32 12.54 16.70
CA VAL A 616 42.88 13.15 17.91
C VAL A 616 44.31 13.62 17.67
N LEU A 617 45.15 12.84 16.98
CA LEU A 617 46.53 13.23 16.67
C LEU A 617 46.61 14.45 15.76
N TRP A 618 45.79 14.50 14.72
CA TRP A 618 45.71 15.67 13.84
C TRP A 618 45.32 16.95 14.58
N ILE A 619 44.38 16.85 15.53
CA ILE A 619 44.00 18.00 16.37
C ILE A 619 45.16 18.41 17.29
N THR A 620 45.92 17.46 17.83
CA THR A 620 47.10 17.78 18.64
C THR A 620 48.18 18.49 17.83
N ASP A 621 48.43 18.08 16.59
CA ASP A 621 49.39 18.73 15.70
C ASP A 621 49.00 20.18 15.43
N ILE A 622 47.70 20.43 15.18
CA ILE A 622 47.19 21.80 14.97
C ILE A 622 47.41 22.65 16.21
N ILE A 623 47.11 22.14 17.40
CA ILE A 623 47.25 22.90 18.66
C ILE A 623 48.72 23.19 18.96
N LEU A 624 49.60 22.21 18.79
CA LEU A 624 51.05 22.39 18.98
C LEU A 624 51.63 23.39 17.96
N GLY A 625 51.17 23.34 16.71
CA GLY A 625 51.51 24.33 15.69
C GLY A 625 51.07 25.74 16.07
N LEU A 626 49.85 25.90 16.60
CA LEU A 626 49.36 27.19 17.08
C LEU A 626 50.15 27.70 18.30
N LEU A 627 50.49 26.84 19.25
CA LEU A 627 51.32 27.19 20.40
C LEU A 627 52.74 27.60 19.99
N PHE A 628 53.33 26.90 19.02
CA PHE A 628 54.62 27.26 18.44
C PHE A 628 54.57 28.62 17.75
N MET A 629 53.55 28.88 16.92
CA MET A 629 53.35 30.16 16.23
C MET A 629 53.14 31.30 17.22
N LEU A 630 52.28 31.12 18.22
CA LEU A 630 52.00 32.13 19.24
C LEU A 630 53.25 32.44 20.07
N SER A 631 54.00 31.41 20.49
CA SER A 631 55.26 31.57 21.21
C SER A 631 56.31 32.31 20.38
N SER A 632 56.38 32.03 19.08
CA SER A 632 57.29 32.70 18.15
C SER A 632 56.91 34.17 17.92
N ILE A 633 55.61 34.46 17.77
CA ILE A 633 55.11 35.84 17.65
C ILE A 633 55.43 36.65 18.91
N VAL A 634 55.20 36.06 20.09
CA VAL A 634 55.52 36.69 21.38
C VAL A 634 57.01 36.97 21.49
N LEU A 635 57.86 36.00 21.13
CA LEU A 635 59.32 36.18 21.10
C LEU A 635 59.71 37.38 20.20
N ILE A 636 59.20 37.44 18.97
CA ILE A 636 59.49 38.51 18.01
C ILE A 636 58.99 39.87 18.53
N TYR A 637 57.80 39.91 19.11
CA TYR A 637 57.20 41.13 19.65
C TYR A 637 58.04 41.71 20.80
N PHE A 638 58.46 40.89 21.76
CA PHE A 638 59.26 41.35 22.90
C PHE A 638 60.70 41.72 22.50
N ILE A 639 61.33 40.97 21.58
CA ILE A 639 62.63 41.35 21.01
C ILE A 639 62.54 42.73 20.34
N ARG A 640 61.45 43.02 19.62
CA ARG A 640 61.26 44.31 18.95
C ARG A 640 61.03 45.47 19.93
N ARG A 641 60.43 45.21 21.10
CA ARG A 641 60.04 46.27 22.06
C ARG A 641 61.12 46.55 23.11
N GLU A 642 61.75 45.51 23.64
CA GLU A 642 62.73 45.60 24.75
C GLU A 642 64.18 45.36 24.30
N GLY A 643 64.40 44.92 23.06
CA GLY A 643 65.73 44.65 22.52
C GLY A 643 66.38 43.38 23.11
N GLU A 644 67.71 43.32 23.04
CA GLU A 644 68.52 42.16 23.47
C GLU A 644 68.47 41.86 24.99
N TRP A 645 68.01 42.81 25.81
CA TRP A 645 68.08 42.76 27.27
C TRP A 645 66.88 42.07 27.96
N TRP A 646 65.96 41.48 27.18
CA TRP A 646 64.78 40.81 27.72
C TRP A 646 65.13 39.57 28.55
N ALA A 647 64.86 39.61 29.85
CA ALA A 647 65.26 38.58 30.83
C ALA A 647 64.72 37.17 30.51
N TRP A 648 63.56 37.07 29.84
CA TRP A 648 62.91 35.79 29.54
C TRP A 648 63.25 35.22 28.16
N LYS A 649 64.12 35.87 27.38
CA LYS A 649 64.54 35.44 26.03
C LYS A 649 64.99 33.98 26.01
N LYS A 650 65.88 33.60 26.93
CA LYS A 650 66.40 32.22 27.03
C LYS A 650 65.29 31.21 27.34
N ALA A 651 64.38 31.56 28.25
CA ALA A 651 63.27 30.68 28.62
C ALA A 651 62.30 30.46 27.44
N PHE A 652 61.97 31.50 26.67
CA PHE A 652 61.13 31.37 25.49
C PHE A 652 61.80 30.60 24.35
N ILE A 653 63.11 30.76 24.14
CA ILE A 653 63.86 29.96 23.16
C ILE A 653 63.83 28.47 23.53
N TRP A 654 64.00 28.14 24.81
CA TRP A 654 63.85 26.77 25.30
C TRP A 654 62.42 26.25 25.12
N MET A 655 61.41 27.08 25.40
CA MET A 655 60.00 26.72 25.23
C MET A 655 59.62 26.48 23.76
N ILE A 656 60.10 27.33 22.85
CA ILE A 656 59.90 27.16 21.40
C ILE A 656 60.59 25.88 20.93
N SER A 657 61.85 25.67 21.34
CA SER A 657 62.58 24.44 21.01
C SER A 657 61.84 23.21 21.48
N PHE A 658 61.30 23.24 22.71
CA PHE A 658 60.46 22.18 23.25
C PHE A 658 59.21 21.94 22.40
N PHE A 659 58.46 22.98 22.04
CA PHE A 659 57.27 22.84 21.18
C PHE A 659 57.60 22.31 19.79
N VAL A 660 58.72 22.70 19.18
CA VAL A 660 59.17 22.16 17.89
C VAL A 660 59.44 20.67 18.00
N ILE A 661 60.16 20.24 19.03
CA ILE A 661 60.46 18.82 19.26
C ILE A 661 59.17 18.04 19.45
N LEU A 662 58.24 18.59 20.24
CA LEU A 662 56.95 17.99 20.52
C LEU A 662 56.10 17.86 19.25
N LEU A 663 56.06 18.91 18.43
CA LEU A 663 55.37 18.95 17.15
C LEU A 663 55.95 17.94 16.15
N VAL A 664 57.27 17.85 16.03
CA VAL A 664 57.93 16.87 15.15
C VAL A 664 57.60 15.44 15.56
N LEU A 665 57.62 15.16 16.87
CA LEU A 665 57.22 13.86 17.39
C LEU A 665 55.74 13.56 17.12
N ALA A 666 54.85 14.51 17.35
CA ALA A 666 53.41 14.33 17.14
C ALA A 666 53.06 14.11 15.66
N ILE A 667 53.67 14.89 14.75
CA ILE A 667 53.51 14.72 13.30
C ILE A 667 54.01 13.33 12.88
N PHE A 668 55.18 12.91 13.36
CA PHE A 668 55.70 11.58 13.04
C PHE A 668 54.74 10.46 13.49
N MET A 669 54.15 10.60 14.68
CA MET A 669 53.18 9.63 15.21
C MET A 669 51.87 9.61 14.41
N SER A 670 51.39 10.78 14.00
CA SER A 670 50.23 10.92 13.13
C SER A 670 50.44 10.22 11.78
N LEU A 671 51.60 10.45 11.15
CA LEU A 671 51.99 9.80 9.90
C LEU A 671 52.17 8.29 10.06
N TYR A 672 52.74 7.83 11.19
CA TYR A 672 52.97 6.41 11.45
C TYR A 672 51.67 5.62 11.59
N MET A 673 50.61 6.25 12.10
CA MET A 673 49.28 5.64 12.24
C MET A 673 48.41 5.77 10.98
N ASP A 674 48.82 6.51 9.94
CA ASP A 674 48.00 6.72 8.75
C ASP A 674 48.18 5.59 7.72
N ASP A 675 47.14 4.76 7.58
CA ASP A 675 47.11 3.64 6.64
C ASP A 675 47.08 4.07 5.16
N ASN A 676 46.88 5.36 4.86
CA ASN A 676 46.78 5.87 3.49
C ASN A 676 48.13 6.28 2.89
N ILE A 677 49.20 6.33 3.68
CA ILE A 677 50.52 6.75 3.20
C ILE A 677 51.27 5.50 2.71
N PRO A 678 51.39 5.29 1.38
CA PRO A 678 52.11 4.14 0.88
C PRO A 678 53.57 4.19 1.33
N TRP A 679 54.14 3.04 1.69
CA TRP A 679 55.53 2.85 2.16
C TRP A 679 55.85 3.37 3.57
N PHE A 680 54.86 3.84 4.33
CA PHE A 680 55.03 4.34 5.69
C PHE A 680 53.98 3.72 6.64
N GLY A 681 54.40 3.28 7.84
CA GLY A 681 53.49 2.72 8.84
C GLY A 681 52.75 1.43 8.43
N GLY A 682 51.46 1.35 8.80
CA GLY A 682 50.56 0.19 8.64
C GLY A 682 50.13 -0.16 7.22
N SER A 683 50.47 0.68 6.23
CA SER A 683 49.88 0.66 4.87
C SER A 683 50.35 -0.51 3.97
N ASN A 684 51.43 -1.22 4.33
CA ASN A 684 52.05 -2.22 3.44
C ASN A 684 51.59 -3.67 3.70
N LYS A 685 51.56 -4.53 2.67
CA LYS A 685 51.21 -5.97 2.81
C LYS A 685 52.21 -6.75 3.66
N ASP A 686 53.46 -6.30 3.71
CA ASP A 686 54.54 -6.85 4.52
C ASP A 686 54.77 -5.97 5.76
N CYS A 687 53.70 -5.57 6.43
CA CYS A 687 53.78 -4.72 7.62
C CYS A 687 54.40 -5.48 8.79
N VAL A 688 55.44 -4.89 9.41
CA VAL A 688 56.12 -5.44 10.58
C VAL A 688 55.76 -4.59 11.80
N ASN A 689 55.17 -5.22 12.82
CA ASN A 689 54.92 -4.56 14.10
C ASN A 689 56.26 -4.23 14.76
N MET A 690 56.63 -2.95 14.78
CA MET A 690 57.78 -2.47 15.53
C MET A 690 57.31 -1.89 16.86
N PRO A 691 57.78 -2.42 18.01
CA PRO A 691 57.40 -1.86 19.30
C PRO A 691 57.75 -0.37 19.40
N PHE A 692 56.80 0.43 19.90
CA PHE A 692 56.94 1.89 19.99
C PHE A 692 58.25 2.34 20.67
N HIS A 693 58.72 1.61 21.68
CA HIS A 693 59.97 1.91 22.38
C HIS A 693 61.21 1.83 21.47
N ASN A 694 61.21 0.96 20.47
CA ASN A 694 62.31 0.85 19.50
C ASN A 694 62.32 2.06 18.56
N VAL A 695 61.15 2.47 18.09
CA VAL A 695 60.99 3.66 17.24
C VAL A 695 61.43 4.91 18.01
N LEU A 696 60.98 5.07 19.25
CA LEU A 696 61.37 6.20 20.10
C LEU A 696 62.88 6.20 20.39
N ALA A 697 63.48 5.03 20.62
CA ALA A 697 64.93 4.92 20.80
C ALA A 697 65.70 5.37 19.54
N ILE A 698 65.25 4.98 18.35
CA ILE A 698 65.86 5.43 17.08
C ILE A 698 65.77 6.95 16.95
N VAL A 699 64.61 7.54 17.24
CA VAL A 699 64.43 9.00 17.15
C VAL A 699 65.32 9.72 18.16
N ILE A 700 65.36 9.29 19.42
CA ILE A 700 66.19 9.91 20.45
C ILE A 700 67.68 9.79 20.08
N VAL A 701 68.13 8.62 19.64
CA VAL A 701 69.51 8.42 19.20
C VAL A 701 69.84 9.34 18.03
N SER A 702 68.97 9.42 17.02
CA SER A 702 69.17 10.31 15.86
C SER A 702 69.25 11.78 16.26
N MET A 703 68.44 12.21 17.24
CA MET A 703 68.41 13.58 17.73
C MET A 703 69.67 13.91 18.55
N VAL A 704 70.12 13.00 19.41
CA VAL A 704 71.36 13.15 20.17
C VAL A 704 72.56 13.17 19.22
N THR A 705 72.63 12.24 18.27
CA THR A 705 73.70 12.20 17.26
C THR A 705 73.70 13.47 16.41
N GLY A 706 72.53 13.95 15.97
CA GLY A 706 72.40 15.22 15.25
C GLY A 706 72.89 16.41 16.07
N ALA A 707 72.53 16.49 17.36
CA ALA A 707 73.01 17.54 18.25
C ALA A 707 74.53 17.48 18.46
N LEU A 708 75.11 16.28 18.57
CA LEU A 708 76.55 16.07 18.68
C LEU A 708 77.28 16.50 17.38
N ILE A 709 76.76 16.10 16.21
CA ILE A 709 77.30 16.52 14.92
C ILE A 709 77.25 18.05 14.79
N THR A 710 76.12 18.68 15.09
CA THR A 710 76.01 20.15 15.02
C THR A 710 77.00 20.83 15.97
N ARG A 711 77.16 20.30 17.19
CA ARG A 711 78.03 20.90 18.20
C ARG A 711 79.52 20.73 17.91
N PHE A 712 79.93 19.56 17.43
CA PHE A 712 81.35 19.20 17.31
C PHE A 712 81.89 19.25 15.88
N LEU A 713 81.04 19.17 14.86
CA LEU A 713 81.44 19.29 13.45
C LEU A 713 81.03 20.64 12.85
N ILE A 714 79.79 21.07 13.03
CA ILE A 714 79.25 22.26 12.33
C ILE A 714 79.68 23.56 13.01
N PHE A 715 79.47 23.71 14.33
CA PHE A 715 79.81 24.96 15.03
C PHE A 715 81.29 25.35 15.00
N PRO A 716 82.27 24.42 15.03
CA PRO A 716 83.68 24.78 14.88
C PRO A 716 84.06 25.25 13.47
N LEU A 717 83.28 24.90 12.44
CA LEU A 717 83.50 25.35 11.06
C LEU A 717 82.92 26.75 10.77
N LEU A 718 82.00 27.23 11.61
CA LEU A 718 81.45 28.58 11.53
C LEU A 718 82.40 29.57 12.23
N LYS A 719 83.12 30.40 11.46
CA LYS A 719 83.92 31.49 12.03
C LYS A 719 82.98 32.51 12.67
N ARG A 720 83.43 33.18 13.74
CA ARG A 720 82.66 34.21 14.48
C ARG A 720 82.13 35.35 13.60
N GLU A 721 82.66 35.51 12.40
CA GLU A 721 82.31 36.55 11.42
C GLU A 721 81.11 36.14 10.53
N ASP A 722 80.73 34.85 10.54
CA ASP A 722 79.65 34.29 9.71
C ASP A 722 78.36 34.01 10.49
N ILE A 723 78.27 34.44 11.75
CA ILE A 723 77.05 34.33 12.57
C ILE A 723 76.35 35.70 12.54
N PRO A 724 75.15 35.82 11.93
CA PRO A 724 74.44 37.09 11.81
C PRO A 724 73.97 37.66 13.15
#